data_AF-A0A482VIF6-F1
#
_entry.id   AF-A0A482VIF6-F1
#
_cell.length_a   1.000
_cell.length_b   1.000
_cell.length_c   1.000
_cell.angle_alpha   90.00
_cell.angle_beta   90.00
_cell.angle_gamma   90.00
#
_symmetry.space_group_name_H-M   'P 1'
#
loop_
_entity.id
_entity.type
_entity.pdbx_description
1 polymer ?
#
loop_
_entity_poly.entity_id
_entity_poly.type
_entity_poly.pdbx_seq_one_letter_code
_entity_poly.pdbx_strand_id
1 'polypeptide(L)'
;MKVKVISRNPDDYLRETKHDIHKVPRNFDPSLHPFEAAREYTRALNAVKLEKVFAKPFIGNLDGHRDGVSCISKHPKQLSVLISGAYDGEIRVWDLPQKICIRDFVAHEGIIRGVSYNNSGDNFITLGDDKTIKTWKSESPQFGEEEEPINTVISKTVLTGVSHHINEPIFATSGEICQIWEETRNEPVRSFEWGVDSLHDIAFNPVEPNLLASCASDRSIILYDIRDSGPLRKVVMNLKTNKICWNPMEAFIFTSANEDYNLYTFDTRNLKHPVNVHMDHVGAVTYIDYAPTGKEFVSGSYDKSVRIFETSKGHSREIYHTKRMQRLTCVQWSLDNKYILSGSDEMNIRIWKARASEKLGPLKPREKAALNYNEALKEKYASHPKIRRIARHRHIPKHIYNAQKELRTIKEKSKRKEANLNLEQYHMNQKEGNMFSKNNTILTEKIGEIVTIGINRPEKRNCVDPNTARLLTKAIEDFENDDSLRAAVLYGTGGNFCAGYDLKSLAEMDAEPESPISEQGQMGPTLRFIKKPMVAAISGYAVAGGLELALMCDLRVMEETAVLGVYCRRFGVPLMDGGTVRLQAIVGLSRALDLILTGRSLNAKEAFEWGVANRIVACGTALGQAINLASSLTKFPQECMLTDRNSTYNAAFNSAYHELLRYEQNHGINVIKTESVEGAKRFVAGVGRHGKSTNLREKELKYWEKEFETKSKNVNMDSAAER
;
A
#
# COMPACT_ATOMS: atom_id res chain seq x y z
N MET A 1 -15.83 -47.70 52.66
CA MET A 1 -15.97 -47.20 51.27
C MET A 1 -16.88 -45.98 51.30
N LYS A 2 -16.40 -44.78 50.94
CA LYS A 2 -17.24 -43.58 50.87
C LYS A 2 -17.79 -43.44 49.45
N VAL A 3 -19.01 -43.91 49.23
CA VAL A 3 -19.68 -43.78 47.93
C VAL A 3 -20.39 -42.43 47.90
N LYS A 4 -20.03 -41.56 46.95
CA LYS A 4 -20.70 -40.29 46.68
C LYS A 4 -21.21 -40.28 45.24
N VAL A 5 -22.50 -40.07 45.07
CA VAL A 5 -23.17 -40.01 43.76
C VAL A 5 -23.69 -38.58 43.54
N ILE A 6 -23.84 -38.18 42.27
CA ILE A 6 -24.45 -36.89 41.93
C ILE A 6 -25.93 -36.92 42.34
N SER A 7 -26.27 -36.13 43.35
CA SER A 7 -27.66 -35.86 43.73
C SER A 7 -28.06 -34.48 43.20
N ARG A 8 -29.18 -34.40 42.49
CA ARG A 8 -29.74 -33.15 41.97
C ARG A 8 -31.02 -32.84 42.74
N ASN A 9 -31.01 -31.79 43.56
CA ASN A 9 -32.19 -31.34 44.28
C ASN A 9 -33.11 -30.57 43.32
N PRO A 10 -34.39 -30.95 43.13
CA PRO A 10 -35.33 -30.22 42.28
C PRO A 10 -35.46 -28.73 42.62
N ASP A 11 -35.32 -28.36 43.90
CA ASP A 11 -35.44 -26.97 44.38
C ASP A 11 -34.34 -26.04 43.82
N ASP A 12 -33.19 -26.61 43.43
CA ASP A 12 -32.10 -25.85 42.82
C ASP A 12 -32.38 -25.46 41.36
N TYR A 13 -33.31 -26.16 40.70
CA TYR A 13 -33.63 -26.00 39.28
C TYR A 13 -35.05 -25.50 39.02
N LEU A 14 -35.98 -25.75 39.95
CA LEU A 14 -37.35 -25.29 39.88
C LEU A 14 -37.49 -23.87 40.44
N ARG A 15 -38.55 -23.21 39.98
CA ARG A 15 -38.97 -21.92 40.50
C ARG A 15 -39.81 -22.13 41.76
N GLU A 16 -39.66 -21.26 42.76
CA GLU A 16 -40.45 -21.30 43.99
C GLU A 16 -41.88 -20.82 43.74
N THR A 17 -42.03 -19.74 42.95
CA THR A 17 -43.34 -19.22 42.54
C THR A 17 -43.50 -19.18 41.01
N LYS A 18 -44.74 -19.03 40.51
CA LYS A 18 -45.00 -18.92 39.07
C LYS A 18 -44.41 -17.64 38.44
N HIS A 19 -44.11 -16.61 39.24
CA HIS A 19 -43.60 -15.34 38.78
C HIS A 19 -42.07 -15.27 38.72
N ASP A 20 -41.38 -16.25 39.33
CA ASP A 20 -39.93 -16.28 39.33
C ASP A 20 -39.34 -16.75 38.00
N ILE A 21 -38.13 -16.26 37.72
CA ILE A 21 -37.35 -16.61 36.54
C ILE A 21 -36.75 -18.01 36.73
N HIS A 22 -36.76 -18.82 35.67
CA HIS A 22 -36.09 -20.12 35.69
C HIS A 22 -34.59 -19.98 35.94
N LYS A 23 -34.08 -20.71 36.94
CA LYS A 23 -32.64 -20.86 37.20
C LYS A 23 -32.03 -21.70 36.08
N VAL A 24 -31.08 -21.14 35.32
CA VAL A 24 -30.41 -21.84 34.21
C VAL A 24 -28.93 -22.06 34.58
N PRO A 25 -28.55 -23.26 35.06
CA PRO A 25 -27.15 -23.57 35.31
C PRO A 25 -26.37 -23.61 34.00
N ARG A 26 -25.16 -23.06 33.98
CA ARG A 26 -24.28 -23.04 32.80
C ARG A 26 -22.98 -23.74 33.12
N ASN A 27 -22.58 -24.68 32.26
CA ASN A 27 -21.24 -25.26 32.25
C ASN A 27 -20.55 -24.82 30.95
N PHE A 28 -19.32 -24.30 31.04
CA PHE A 28 -18.56 -23.75 29.92
C PHE A 28 -17.53 -24.72 29.34
N ASP A 29 -17.52 -25.98 29.79
CA ASP A 29 -16.67 -27.02 29.22
C ASP A 29 -16.89 -27.16 27.70
N PRO A 30 -15.84 -26.97 26.86
CA PRO A 30 -15.94 -27.11 25.40
C PRO A 30 -16.46 -28.47 24.95
N SER A 31 -16.26 -29.53 25.74
CA SER A 31 -16.76 -30.88 25.42
C SER A 31 -18.29 -30.95 25.33
N LEU A 32 -18.99 -30.17 26.16
CA LEU A 32 -20.46 -30.04 26.16
C LEU A 32 -20.96 -29.12 25.04
N HIS A 33 -20.06 -28.35 24.41
CA HIS A 33 -20.36 -27.33 23.42
C HIS A 33 -19.60 -27.58 22.11
N PRO A 34 -19.78 -28.75 21.44
CA PRO A 34 -19.10 -29.02 20.18
C PRO A 34 -19.49 -28.03 19.07
N PHE A 35 -18.70 -28.00 17.99
CA PHE A 35 -18.95 -27.17 16.80
C PHE A 35 -19.02 -25.66 17.07
N GLU A 36 -18.15 -25.11 17.92
CA GLU A 36 -18.08 -23.68 18.20
C GLU A 36 -18.00 -22.85 16.91
N ALA A 37 -16.97 -23.09 16.09
CA ALA A 37 -16.75 -22.33 14.86
C ALA A 37 -17.91 -22.43 13.85
N ALA A 38 -18.55 -23.61 13.70
CA ALA A 38 -19.67 -23.78 12.78
C ALA A 38 -20.95 -23.10 13.29
N ARG A 39 -21.19 -23.12 14.62
CA ARG A 39 -22.29 -22.37 15.25
C ARG A 39 -22.08 -20.87 15.13
N GLU A 40 -20.87 -20.38 15.34
CA GLU A 40 -20.54 -18.96 15.14
C GLU A 40 -20.70 -18.54 13.67
N TYR A 41 -20.19 -19.34 12.73
CA TYR A 41 -20.34 -19.08 11.30
C TYR A 41 -21.81 -19.00 10.88
N THR A 42 -22.65 -19.95 11.33
CA THR A 42 -24.09 -19.93 11.02
C THR A 42 -24.80 -18.73 11.64
N ARG A 43 -24.42 -18.32 12.86
CA ARG A 43 -24.91 -17.09 13.49
C ARG A 43 -24.49 -15.84 12.71
N ALA A 44 -23.22 -15.75 12.29
CA ALA A 44 -22.72 -14.65 11.46
C ALA A 44 -23.46 -14.57 10.12
N LEU A 45 -23.66 -15.71 9.45
CA LEU A 45 -24.42 -15.81 8.21
C LEU A 45 -25.87 -15.36 8.38
N ASN A 46 -26.52 -15.78 9.47
CA ASN A 46 -27.88 -15.35 9.80
C ASN A 46 -27.94 -13.85 10.12
N ALA A 47 -26.95 -13.33 10.85
CA ALA A 47 -26.84 -11.91 11.17
C ALA A 47 -26.76 -11.05 9.90
N VAL A 48 -25.90 -11.41 8.93
CA VAL A 48 -25.80 -10.68 7.65
C VAL A 48 -27.10 -10.77 6.85
N LYS A 49 -27.76 -11.93 6.84
CA LYS A 49 -29.06 -12.08 6.15
C LYS A 49 -30.13 -11.21 6.80
N LEU A 50 -30.24 -11.23 8.12
CA LEU A 50 -31.20 -10.41 8.87
C LEU A 50 -30.94 -8.92 8.65
N GLU A 51 -29.68 -8.50 8.67
CA GLU A 51 -29.30 -7.11 8.35
C GLU A 51 -29.81 -6.69 6.97
N LYS A 52 -29.71 -7.56 5.95
CA LYS A 52 -30.23 -7.26 4.61
C LYS A 52 -31.75 -7.23 4.54
N VAL A 53 -32.44 -8.09 5.29
CA VAL A 53 -33.92 -8.08 5.37
C VAL A 53 -34.42 -6.84 6.09
N PHE A 54 -33.72 -6.40 7.13
CA PHE A 54 -34.09 -5.22 7.92
C PHE A 54 -33.50 -3.91 7.39
N ALA A 55 -32.71 -3.94 6.31
CA ALA A 55 -32.17 -2.75 5.66
C ALA A 55 -33.28 -1.91 5.01
N LYS A 56 -33.91 -1.04 5.82
CA LYS A 56 -34.98 -0.13 5.43
C LYS A 56 -34.54 1.30 5.79
N PRO A 57 -33.73 1.94 4.91
CA PRO A 57 -33.09 3.21 5.24
C PRO A 57 -34.04 4.42 5.14
N PHE A 58 -35.01 4.42 4.24
CA PHE A 58 -35.90 5.57 4.03
C PHE A 58 -36.89 5.73 5.21
N ILE A 59 -36.96 6.94 5.77
CA ILE A 59 -37.85 7.27 6.90
C ILE A 59 -39.03 8.12 6.45
N GLY A 60 -38.78 9.11 5.59
CA GLY A 60 -39.79 10.06 5.12
C GLY A 60 -39.18 11.18 4.29
N ASN A 61 -40.03 12.07 3.82
CA ASN A 61 -39.66 13.31 3.13
C ASN A 61 -40.23 14.52 3.86
N LEU A 62 -39.59 15.66 3.63
CA LEU A 62 -40.09 17.00 3.90
C LEU A 62 -40.49 17.56 2.54
N ASP A 63 -41.78 17.86 2.39
CA ASP A 63 -42.38 18.28 1.13
C ASP A 63 -42.92 19.71 1.28
N GLY A 64 -42.85 20.48 0.18
CA GLY A 64 -43.48 21.80 0.11
C GLY A 64 -42.68 22.88 -0.61
N HIS A 65 -41.39 22.70 -0.89
CA HIS A 65 -40.69 23.64 -1.78
C HIS A 65 -41.33 23.65 -3.17
N ARG A 66 -41.34 24.82 -3.80
CA ARG A 66 -41.91 24.99 -5.15
C ARG A 66 -40.90 24.72 -6.26
N ASP A 67 -39.61 24.89 -5.96
CA ASP A 67 -38.50 24.60 -6.86
C ASP A 67 -37.43 23.71 -6.18
N GLY A 68 -36.44 23.25 -6.95
CA GLY A 68 -35.37 22.37 -6.49
C GLY A 68 -34.63 22.94 -5.29
N VAL A 69 -34.29 22.08 -4.32
CA VAL A 69 -33.55 22.49 -3.13
C VAL A 69 -32.10 22.75 -3.54
N SER A 70 -31.56 23.92 -3.26
CA SER A 70 -30.17 24.28 -3.60
C SER A 70 -29.20 23.97 -2.47
N CYS A 71 -29.57 24.30 -1.23
CA CYS A 71 -28.72 24.19 -0.06
C CYS A 71 -29.53 23.84 1.19
N ILE A 72 -28.85 23.23 2.16
CA ILE A 72 -29.41 22.84 3.45
C ILE A 72 -28.39 23.23 4.53
N SER A 73 -28.85 23.67 5.69
CA SER A 73 -28.03 23.91 6.88
C SER A 73 -28.71 23.35 8.13
N LYS A 74 -27.95 22.57 8.90
CA LYS A 74 -28.33 22.12 10.24
C LYS A 74 -28.14 23.24 11.25
N HIS A 75 -29.04 23.32 12.23
CA HIS A 75 -28.87 24.21 13.36
C HIS A 75 -27.75 23.65 14.27
N PRO A 76 -26.80 24.47 14.78
CA PRO A 76 -25.64 23.97 15.53
C PRO A 76 -25.98 23.41 16.92
N LYS A 77 -26.93 24.04 17.64
CA LYS A 77 -27.36 23.59 18.97
C LYS A 77 -28.62 22.72 18.99
N GLN A 78 -29.61 23.00 18.13
CA GLN A 78 -30.89 22.30 18.10
C GLN A 78 -30.87 21.16 17.07
N LEU A 79 -31.11 19.93 17.53
CA LEU A 79 -31.11 18.75 16.66
C LEU A 79 -32.35 18.62 15.78
N SER A 80 -33.46 19.24 16.19
CA SER A 80 -34.75 19.12 15.51
C SER A 80 -34.88 20.06 14.32
N VAL A 81 -34.13 21.16 14.28
CA VAL A 81 -34.33 22.22 13.30
C VAL A 81 -33.39 22.08 12.10
N LEU A 82 -33.96 22.22 10.90
CA LEU A 82 -33.23 22.23 9.64
C LEU A 82 -33.66 23.43 8.79
N ILE A 83 -32.71 24.15 8.20
CA ILE A 83 -33.02 25.15 7.17
C ILE A 83 -32.69 24.58 5.79
N SER A 84 -33.52 24.93 4.82
CA SER A 84 -33.28 24.65 3.41
C SER A 84 -33.62 25.86 2.55
N GLY A 85 -32.79 26.13 1.55
CA GLY A 85 -33.06 27.11 0.50
C GLY A 85 -33.34 26.44 -0.84
N ALA A 86 -34.24 27.02 -1.61
CA ALA A 86 -34.61 26.58 -2.95
C ALA A 86 -34.06 27.51 -4.06
N TYR A 87 -34.24 27.09 -5.31
CA TYR A 87 -33.82 27.86 -6.49
C TYR A 87 -34.69 29.08 -6.79
N ASP A 88 -35.90 29.15 -6.25
CA ASP A 88 -36.82 30.27 -6.40
C ASP A 88 -36.60 31.41 -5.39
N GLY A 89 -35.67 31.24 -4.45
CA GLY A 89 -35.41 32.22 -3.39
C GLY A 89 -36.18 31.97 -2.10
N GLU A 90 -36.96 30.89 -2.02
CA GLU A 90 -37.71 30.50 -0.82
C GLU A 90 -36.80 29.80 0.20
N ILE A 91 -36.92 30.21 1.47
CA ILE A 91 -36.33 29.53 2.61
C ILE A 91 -37.43 28.84 3.39
N ARG A 92 -37.13 27.61 3.82
CA ARG A 92 -37.98 26.86 4.74
C ARG A 92 -37.18 26.39 5.95
N VAL A 93 -37.78 26.59 7.12
CA VAL A 93 -37.32 26.07 8.40
C VAL A 93 -38.21 24.89 8.79
N TRP A 94 -37.61 23.73 9.05
CA TRP A 94 -38.31 22.47 9.29
C TRP A 94 -38.12 21.99 10.72
N ASP A 95 -39.16 21.35 11.26
CA ASP A 95 -39.06 20.49 12.43
C ASP A 95 -38.90 19.04 11.98
N LEU A 96 -37.72 18.45 12.16
CA LEU A 96 -37.40 17.08 11.73
C LEU A 96 -38.22 15.98 12.43
N PRO A 97 -38.50 16.05 13.74
CA PRO A 97 -39.33 15.06 14.43
C PRO A 97 -40.77 15.04 13.91
N GLN A 98 -41.41 16.20 13.78
CA GLN A 98 -42.79 16.33 13.29
C GLN A 98 -42.89 16.26 11.77
N LYS A 99 -41.80 16.54 11.05
CA LYS A 99 -41.70 16.59 9.58
C LYS A 99 -42.62 17.65 8.96
N ILE A 100 -42.75 18.78 9.66
CA ILE A 100 -43.55 19.92 9.20
C ILE A 100 -42.64 21.12 8.92
N CYS A 101 -43.09 21.96 7.99
CA CYS A 101 -42.50 23.28 7.80
C CYS A 101 -43.02 24.19 8.92
N ILE A 102 -42.11 24.79 9.69
CA ILE A 102 -42.45 25.74 10.76
C ILE A 102 -42.62 27.14 10.18
N ARG A 103 -41.73 27.51 9.25
CA ARG A 103 -41.58 28.87 8.73
C ARG A 103 -41.16 28.82 7.28
N ASP A 104 -41.83 29.58 6.43
CA ASP A 104 -41.53 29.75 5.01
C ASP A 104 -41.66 31.22 4.59
N PHE A 105 -40.67 31.72 3.84
CA PHE A 105 -40.69 33.06 3.28
C PHE A 105 -39.68 33.18 2.12
N VAL A 106 -39.83 34.22 1.29
CA VAL A 106 -38.92 34.50 0.17
C VAL A 106 -37.78 35.39 0.68
N ALA A 107 -36.56 34.86 0.67
CA ALA A 107 -35.38 35.58 1.15
C ALA A 107 -34.70 36.39 0.04
N HIS A 108 -34.66 35.90 -1.20
CA HIS A 108 -33.91 36.50 -2.31
C HIS A 108 -34.70 36.50 -3.62
N GLU A 109 -34.36 37.42 -4.52
CA GLU A 109 -34.87 37.42 -5.90
C GLU A 109 -33.98 36.52 -6.77
N GLY A 110 -34.14 35.20 -6.62
CA GLY A 110 -33.40 34.19 -7.37
C GLY A 110 -32.83 33.08 -6.49
N ILE A 111 -31.86 32.33 -7.02
CA ILE A 111 -31.33 31.13 -6.36
C ILE A 111 -30.63 31.49 -5.05
N ILE A 112 -30.99 30.76 -3.99
CA ILE A 112 -30.21 30.77 -2.75
C ILE A 112 -28.97 29.90 -2.94
N ARG A 113 -27.79 30.49 -2.87
CA ARG A 113 -26.51 29.78 -3.11
C ARG A 113 -25.97 29.10 -1.86
N GLY A 114 -26.20 29.69 -0.70
CA GLY A 114 -25.73 29.15 0.56
C GLY A 114 -26.51 29.68 1.73
N VAL A 115 -26.59 28.84 2.77
CA VAL A 115 -27.16 29.17 4.06
C VAL A 115 -26.19 28.66 5.13
N SER A 116 -25.93 29.47 6.15
CA SER A 116 -25.12 29.07 7.29
C SER A 116 -25.65 29.71 8.58
N TYR A 117 -25.79 28.90 9.62
CA TYR A 117 -26.08 29.40 10.96
C TYR A 117 -24.84 30.01 11.59
N ASN A 118 -25.05 31.02 12.44
CA ASN A 118 -24.03 31.41 13.40
C ASN A 118 -23.87 30.31 14.47
N ASN A 119 -22.73 30.26 15.15
CA ASN A 119 -22.50 29.20 16.15
C ASN A 119 -23.50 29.22 17.31
N SER A 120 -23.99 30.42 17.67
CA SER A 120 -25.00 30.56 18.71
C SER A 120 -26.34 29.92 18.32
N GLY A 121 -26.65 29.84 17.04
CA GLY A 121 -27.94 29.40 16.49
C GLY A 121 -29.01 30.48 16.49
N ASP A 122 -28.70 31.69 16.94
CA ASP A 122 -29.69 32.78 17.09
C ASP A 122 -29.98 33.44 15.75
N ASN A 123 -28.99 33.50 14.85
CA ASN A 123 -29.10 34.09 13.53
C ASN A 123 -28.60 33.12 12.46
N PHE A 124 -29.06 33.30 11.23
CA PHE A 124 -28.52 32.61 10.06
C PHE A 124 -28.35 33.58 8.89
N ILE A 125 -27.36 33.27 8.05
CA ILE A 125 -26.94 34.08 6.92
C ILE A 125 -27.32 33.36 5.64
N THR A 126 -27.86 34.11 4.68
CA THR A 126 -28.31 33.62 3.39
C THR A 126 -27.64 34.40 2.27
N LEU A 127 -27.25 33.69 1.21
CA LEU A 127 -26.67 34.27 0.00
C LEU A 127 -27.59 34.04 -1.19
N GLY A 128 -27.82 35.09 -1.98
CA GLY A 128 -28.61 35.04 -3.21
C GLY A 128 -27.84 35.40 -4.47
N ASP A 129 -28.40 35.02 -5.63
CA ASP A 129 -27.94 35.48 -6.95
C ASP A 129 -28.13 37.00 -7.15
N ASP A 130 -28.98 37.63 -6.35
CA ASP A 130 -29.21 39.07 -6.27
C ASP A 130 -28.01 39.87 -5.70
N LYS A 131 -26.87 39.19 -5.42
CA LYS A 131 -25.65 39.77 -4.83
C LYS A 131 -25.89 40.34 -3.43
N THR A 132 -26.85 39.81 -2.70
CA THR A 132 -27.09 40.23 -1.32
C THR A 132 -26.73 39.14 -0.33
N ILE A 133 -26.16 39.57 0.80
CA ILE A 133 -25.99 38.79 2.01
C ILE A 133 -27.08 39.27 2.97
N LYS A 134 -28.00 38.39 3.35
CA LYS A 134 -29.06 38.73 4.32
C LYS A 134 -28.86 37.94 5.60
N THR A 135 -28.98 38.63 6.73
CA THR A 135 -28.91 38.02 8.06
C THR A 135 -30.30 38.01 8.67
N TRP A 136 -30.74 36.85 9.13
CA TRP A 136 -32.08 36.60 9.64
C TRP A 136 -32.03 36.10 11.07
N LYS A 137 -33.06 36.42 11.87
CA LYS A 137 -33.26 35.79 13.18
C LYS A 137 -33.77 34.37 12.99
N SER A 138 -33.22 33.42 13.75
CA SER A 138 -33.64 32.02 13.74
C SER A 138 -35.06 31.84 14.30
N GLU A 139 -35.43 32.62 15.32
CA GLU A 139 -36.79 32.62 15.86
C GLU A 139 -37.78 33.21 14.85
N SER A 140 -38.95 32.58 14.75
CA SER A 140 -40.05 33.11 13.94
C SER A 140 -40.54 34.45 14.49
N PRO A 141 -40.92 35.41 13.62
CA PRO A 141 -41.45 36.70 14.07
C PRO A 141 -42.72 36.51 14.91
N GLN A 142 -43.02 37.49 15.77
CA GLN A 142 -44.28 37.50 16.50
C GLN A 142 -45.46 37.65 15.52
N PHE A 143 -46.63 37.16 15.93
CA PHE A 143 -47.83 37.19 15.09
C PHE A 143 -48.17 38.62 14.65
N GLY A 144 -48.13 38.88 13.33
CA GLY A 144 -48.44 40.17 12.72
C GLY A 144 -47.22 41.03 12.33
N GLU A 145 -45.99 40.60 12.67
CA GLU A 145 -44.77 41.22 12.15
C GLU A 145 -44.39 40.65 10.78
N GLU A 146 -43.86 41.50 9.89
CA GLU A 146 -43.36 41.08 8.59
C GLU A 146 -41.99 40.40 8.70
N GLU A 147 -41.70 39.53 7.74
CA GLU A 147 -40.43 38.80 7.64
C GLU A 147 -39.33 39.72 7.07
N GLU A 148 -38.65 40.45 7.95
CA GLU A 148 -37.56 41.36 7.57
C GLU A 148 -36.18 40.84 7.99
N PRO A 149 -35.15 40.98 7.14
CA PRO A 149 -33.77 40.67 7.50
C PRO A 149 -33.23 41.70 8.50
N ILE A 150 -32.46 41.24 9.50
CA ILE A 150 -31.77 42.09 10.48
C ILE A 150 -30.80 43.04 9.78
N ASN A 151 -30.04 42.49 8.83
CA ASN A 151 -29.07 43.23 8.05
C ASN A 151 -29.09 42.70 6.61
N THR A 152 -28.98 43.62 5.66
CA THR A 152 -28.84 43.32 4.23
C THR A 152 -27.60 44.03 3.72
N VAL A 153 -26.61 43.26 3.29
CA VAL A 153 -25.36 43.75 2.75
C VAL A 153 -25.31 43.43 1.26
N ILE A 154 -25.01 44.43 0.43
CA ILE A 154 -24.90 44.28 -1.02
C ILE A 154 -23.44 44.04 -1.39
N SER A 155 -23.15 42.90 -2.00
CA SER A 155 -21.81 42.58 -2.52
C SER A 155 -21.63 43.11 -3.94
N LYS A 156 -20.39 43.41 -4.32
CA LYS A 156 -20.05 43.88 -5.68
C LYS A 156 -20.29 42.78 -6.73
N THR A 157 -19.99 41.54 -6.35
CA THR A 157 -20.03 40.35 -7.21
C THR A 157 -21.05 39.35 -6.68
N VAL A 158 -21.44 38.36 -7.49
CA VAL A 158 -22.29 37.25 -7.02
C VAL A 158 -21.48 36.37 -6.08
N LEU A 159 -22.09 35.98 -4.97
CA LEU A 159 -21.50 35.09 -3.98
C LEU A 159 -22.07 33.68 -4.14
N THR A 160 -21.21 32.67 -4.05
CA THR A 160 -21.51 31.28 -4.37
C THR A 160 -21.62 30.39 -3.13
N GLY A 161 -21.00 30.78 -2.02
CA GLY A 161 -20.91 29.95 -0.82
C GLY A 161 -20.63 30.76 0.42
N VAL A 162 -21.10 30.26 1.55
CA VAL A 162 -20.92 30.87 2.88
C VAL A 162 -20.58 29.79 3.89
N SER A 163 -19.70 30.14 4.83
CA SER A 163 -19.41 29.33 6.01
C SER A 163 -19.18 30.25 7.19
N HIS A 164 -19.80 29.94 8.33
CA HIS A 164 -19.61 30.68 9.57
C HIS A 164 -18.47 30.08 10.40
N HIS A 165 -17.74 30.93 11.11
CA HIS A 165 -16.69 30.53 12.04
C HIS A 165 -17.28 29.95 13.33
N ILE A 166 -16.61 28.99 13.99
CA ILE A 166 -17.24 28.31 15.14
C ILE A 166 -17.24 29.15 16.43
N ASN A 167 -16.28 30.06 16.65
CA ASN A 167 -16.16 30.78 17.93
C ASN A 167 -16.50 32.27 17.81
N GLU A 168 -15.84 32.96 16.88
CA GLU A 168 -16.00 34.39 16.60
C GLU A 168 -17.20 34.69 15.67
N PRO A 169 -17.82 35.88 15.75
CA PRO A 169 -18.94 36.32 14.91
C PRO A 169 -18.45 36.75 13.50
N ILE A 170 -17.67 35.87 12.90
CA ILE A 170 -17.02 36.06 11.61
C ILE A 170 -17.55 34.99 10.65
N PHE A 171 -17.77 35.35 9.41
CA PHE A 171 -18.12 34.41 8.35
C PHE A 171 -17.32 34.68 7.09
N ALA A 172 -17.16 33.64 6.28
CA ALA A 172 -16.44 33.69 5.04
C ALA A 172 -17.40 33.48 3.87
N THR A 173 -17.24 34.28 2.81
CA THR A 173 -17.99 34.11 1.57
C THR A 173 -17.05 33.81 0.42
N SER A 174 -17.51 32.96 -0.50
CA SER A 174 -16.86 32.71 -1.79
C SER A 174 -17.60 33.44 -2.89
N GLY A 175 -16.85 34.04 -3.81
CA GLY A 175 -17.36 34.67 -5.03
C GLY A 175 -16.25 34.67 -6.07
N GLU A 176 -15.91 35.82 -6.65
CA GLU A 176 -14.64 35.98 -7.39
C GLU A 176 -13.43 35.82 -6.47
N ILE A 177 -13.55 36.35 -5.25
CA ILE A 177 -12.53 36.35 -4.21
C ILE A 177 -13.08 35.78 -2.90
N CYS A 178 -12.20 35.32 -2.02
CA CYS A 178 -12.59 34.87 -0.68
C CYS A 178 -12.65 36.07 0.26
N GLN A 179 -13.82 36.40 0.80
CA GLN A 179 -14.01 37.55 1.69
C GLN A 179 -14.37 37.10 3.10
N ILE A 180 -13.79 37.76 4.09
CA ILE A 180 -14.10 37.58 5.51
C ILE A 180 -14.92 38.77 5.99
N TRP A 181 -16.03 38.48 6.64
CA TRP A 181 -17.01 39.42 7.12
C TRP A 181 -17.20 39.26 8.62
N GLU A 182 -17.54 40.35 9.28
CA GLU A 182 -17.99 40.36 10.66
C GLU A 182 -19.50 40.69 10.65
N GLU A 183 -20.31 40.00 11.47
CA GLU A 183 -21.78 40.12 11.44
C GLU A 183 -22.29 41.58 11.57
N THR A 184 -21.55 42.43 12.28
CA THR A 184 -21.91 43.83 12.55
C THR A 184 -21.51 44.80 11.44
N ARG A 185 -20.63 44.39 10.52
CA ARG A 185 -20.04 45.26 9.50
C ARG A 185 -20.68 45.05 8.13
N ASN A 186 -20.89 46.15 7.40
CA ASN A 186 -21.41 46.13 6.04
C ASN A 186 -20.31 46.06 4.96
N GLU A 187 -19.05 46.08 5.36
CA GLU A 187 -17.89 45.95 4.48
C GLU A 187 -17.06 44.73 4.90
N PRO A 188 -16.41 44.03 3.95
CA PRO A 188 -15.59 42.88 4.28
C PRO A 188 -14.39 43.35 5.12
N VAL A 189 -14.09 42.61 6.19
CA VAL A 189 -12.92 42.85 7.04
C VAL A 189 -11.65 42.62 6.24
N ARG A 190 -11.63 41.54 5.46
CA ARG A 190 -10.50 41.15 4.60
C ARG A 190 -10.95 40.45 3.33
N SER A 191 -10.12 40.55 2.31
CA SER A 191 -10.25 39.86 1.03
C SER A 191 -8.96 39.13 0.70
N PHE A 192 -9.06 37.85 0.35
CA PHE A 192 -7.95 37.05 -0.12
C PHE A 192 -8.02 36.86 -1.63
N GLU A 193 -6.93 37.21 -2.31
CA GLU A 193 -6.79 37.12 -3.76
C GLU A 193 -5.60 36.22 -4.13
N TRP A 194 -5.84 35.19 -4.94
CA TRP A 194 -4.78 34.35 -5.55
C TRP A 194 -4.70 34.57 -7.09
N GLY A 195 -5.61 35.35 -7.69
CA GLY A 195 -5.70 35.52 -9.14
C GLY A 195 -6.37 34.32 -9.84
N VAL A 196 -7.52 33.88 -9.31
CA VAL A 196 -8.35 32.80 -9.89
C VAL A 196 -9.72 33.39 -10.28
N ASP A 197 -10.36 32.85 -11.32
CA ASP A 197 -11.63 33.37 -11.86
C ASP A 197 -12.77 33.43 -10.83
N SER A 198 -13.07 32.30 -10.17
CA SER A 198 -14.15 32.23 -9.19
C SER A 198 -14.00 31.05 -8.24
N LEU A 199 -14.48 31.24 -7.02
CA LEU A 199 -14.64 30.26 -5.97
C LEU A 199 -16.10 29.77 -5.95
N HIS A 200 -16.30 28.49 -5.70
CA HIS A 200 -17.63 27.86 -5.71
C HIS A 200 -18.11 27.47 -4.33
N ASP A 201 -17.18 27.07 -3.46
CA ASP A 201 -17.49 26.59 -2.13
C ASP A 201 -16.44 27.06 -1.16
N ILE A 202 -16.84 27.21 0.10
CA ILE A 202 -16.00 27.62 1.21
C ILE A 202 -16.44 26.89 2.47
N ALA A 203 -15.47 26.38 3.23
CA ALA A 203 -15.75 25.68 4.47
C ALA A 203 -14.68 26.02 5.52
N PHE A 204 -15.15 26.51 6.67
CA PHE A 204 -14.35 26.59 7.88
C PHE A 204 -14.05 25.21 8.43
N ASN A 205 -12.86 25.07 8.99
CA ASN A 205 -12.50 23.90 9.75
C ASN A 205 -13.15 23.98 11.14
N PRO A 206 -13.98 22.99 11.53
CA PRO A 206 -14.67 23.01 12.81
C PRO A 206 -13.73 22.78 14.02
N VAL A 207 -12.55 22.19 13.82
CA VAL A 207 -11.59 21.91 14.90
C VAL A 207 -10.55 23.01 15.04
N GLU A 208 -9.94 23.43 13.92
CA GLU A 208 -8.97 24.54 13.87
C GLU A 208 -9.61 25.76 13.20
N PRO A 209 -10.25 26.64 13.96
CA PRO A 209 -11.32 27.50 13.44
C PRO A 209 -10.80 28.62 12.52
N ASN A 210 -9.54 29.01 12.66
CA ASN A 210 -8.90 30.01 11.81
C ASN A 210 -8.52 29.47 10.41
N LEU A 211 -8.60 28.16 10.19
CA LEU A 211 -8.29 27.53 8.91
C LEU A 211 -9.57 27.34 8.09
N LEU A 212 -9.52 27.70 6.81
CA LEU A 212 -10.61 27.44 5.88
C LEU A 212 -10.10 26.99 4.51
N ALA A 213 -10.96 26.32 3.77
CA ALA A 213 -10.66 25.85 2.42
C ALA A 213 -11.73 26.35 1.44
N SER A 214 -11.31 26.67 0.21
CA SER A 214 -12.22 26.98 -0.89
C SER A 214 -11.97 26.11 -2.11
N CYS A 215 -13.05 25.76 -2.80
CA CYS A 215 -13.01 25.19 -4.15
C CYS A 215 -13.01 26.31 -5.19
N ALA A 216 -12.13 26.22 -6.19
CA ALA A 216 -12.08 27.18 -7.29
C ALA A 216 -12.41 26.55 -8.65
N SER A 217 -12.82 27.40 -9.60
CA SER A 217 -13.22 27.00 -10.96
C SER A 217 -12.07 26.44 -11.79
N ASP A 218 -10.83 26.90 -11.54
CA ASP A 218 -9.61 26.41 -12.20
C ASP A 218 -9.16 25.01 -11.73
N ARG A 219 -10.06 24.27 -11.07
CA ARG A 219 -9.89 22.93 -10.48
C ARG A 219 -9.02 22.93 -9.23
N SER A 220 -8.76 24.09 -8.65
CA SER A 220 -7.93 24.18 -7.47
C SER A 220 -8.70 24.15 -6.16
N ILE A 221 -8.03 23.64 -5.14
CA ILE A 221 -8.41 23.74 -3.74
C ILE A 221 -7.40 24.70 -3.10
N ILE A 222 -7.90 25.79 -2.51
CA ILE A 222 -7.07 26.82 -1.87
C ILE A 222 -7.34 26.79 -0.37
N LEU A 223 -6.29 26.81 0.43
CA LEU A 223 -6.35 26.92 1.89
C LEU A 223 -6.01 28.35 2.31
N TYR A 224 -6.76 28.90 3.26
CA TYR A 224 -6.51 30.21 3.86
C TYR A 224 -6.41 30.07 5.37
N ASP A 225 -5.52 30.85 5.98
CA ASP A 225 -5.48 31.06 7.42
C ASP A 225 -5.91 32.49 7.69
N ILE A 226 -6.95 32.66 8.51
CA ILE A 226 -7.47 33.97 8.93
C ILE A 226 -6.44 34.72 9.77
N ARG A 227 -5.37 34.12 10.25
CA ARG A 227 -4.33 34.88 10.98
C ARG A 227 -3.33 35.53 10.03
N ASP A 228 -3.22 35.02 8.81
CA ASP A 228 -2.32 35.54 7.79
C ASP A 228 -3.04 36.58 6.92
N SER A 229 -2.27 37.43 6.25
CA SER A 229 -2.76 38.37 5.22
C SER A 229 -2.97 37.68 3.88
N GLY A 230 -2.20 36.64 3.61
CA GLY A 230 -2.18 35.95 2.33
C GLY A 230 -2.86 34.59 2.39
N PRO A 231 -3.28 34.07 1.23
CA PRO A 231 -3.65 32.68 1.13
C PRO A 231 -2.45 31.74 1.35
N LEU A 232 -2.71 30.53 1.86
CA LEU A 232 -1.66 29.66 2.41
C LEU A 232 -1.07 28.70 1.37
N ARG A 233 -1.91 27.82 0.80
CA ARG A 233 -1.49 26.79 -0.16
C ARG A 233 -2.59 26.52 -1.19
N LYS A 234 -2.18 26.04 -2.37
CA LYS A 234 -3.07 25.67 -3.48
C LYS A 234 -2.73 24.27 -3.98
N VAL A 235 -3.76 23.47 -4.27
CA VAL A 235 -3.67 22.14 -4.89
C VAL A 235 -4.48 22.16 -6.17
N VAL A 236 -3.91 21.74 -7.29
CA VAL A 236 -4.61 21.69 -8.58
C VAL A 236 -4.98 20.25 -8.91
N MET A 237 -6.26 19.98 -9.07
CA MET A 237 -6.79 18.66 -9.44
C MET A 237 -6.93 18.53 -10.96
N ASN A 238 -7.12 17.30 -11.43
CA ASN A 238 -7.35 17.03 -12.87
C ASN A 238 -8.70 17.58 -13.35
N LEU A 239 -9.72 17.46 -12.52
CA LEU A 239 -11.08 17.96 -12.73
C LEU A 239 -11.54 18.78 -11.54
N LYS A 240 -12.60 19.56 -11.73
CA LYS A 240 -13.10 20.55 -10.77
C LYS A 240 -13.65 19.89 -9.51
N THR A 241 -13.38 20.51 -8.37
CA THR A 241 -13.96 20.14 -7.08
C THR A 241 -15.22 20.96 -6.80
N ASN A 242 -16.32 20.28 -6.49
CA ASN A 242 -17.61 20.92 -6.28
C ASN A 242 -17.82 21.37 -4.83
N LYS A 243 -17.42 20.53 -3.87
CA LYS A 243 -17.67 20.77 -2.45
C LYS A 243 -16.52 20.24 -1.59
N ILE A 244 -16.22 20.92 -0.49
CA ILE A 244 -15.26 20.46 0.53
C ILE A 244 -15.97 20.33 1.87
N CYS A 245 -15.60 19.31 2.64
CA CYS A 245 -16.00 19.18 4.03
C CYS A 245 -14.81 18.73 4.88
N TRP A 246 -14.61 19.40 6.00
CA TRP A 246 -13.59 19.06 7.00
C TRP A 246 -14.04 17.91 7.89
N ASN A 247 -13.09 17.11 8.35
CA ASN A 247 -13.38 16.12 9.37
C ASN A 247 -13.61 16.83 10.72
N PRO A 248 -14.77 16.67 11.38
CA PRO A 248 -15.08 17.36 12.63
C PRO A 248 -14.28 16.87 13.85
N MET A 249 -13.54 15.77 13.73
CA MET A 249 -12.70 15.24 14.81
C MET A 249 -11.20 15.36 14.52
N GLU A 250 -10.80 15.37 13.24
CA GLU A 250 -9.40 15.44 12.82
C GLU A 250 -9.15 16.75 12.07
N ALA A 251 -8.53 17.72 12.73
CA ALA A 251 -8.37 19.08 12.21
C ALA A 251 -7.69 19.17 10.84
N PHE A 252 -6.68 18.36 10.58
CA PHE A 252 -5.87 18.47 9.36
C PHE A 252 -6.42 17.64 8.19
N ILE A 253 -7.58 16.97 8.35
CA ILE A 253 -8.16 16.13 7.31
C ILE A 253 -9.43 16.78 6.75
N PHE A 254 -9.50 16.85 5.42
CA PHE A 254 -10.72 17.21 4.71
C PHE A 254 -10.94 16.28 3.52
N THR A 255 -12.19 16.16 3.09
CA THR A 255 -12.53 15.42 1.88
C THR A 255 -13.18 16.35 0.87
N SER A 256 -12.71 16.28 -0.38
CA SER A 256 -13.25 17.04 -1.51
C SER A 256 -14.07 16.14 -2.43
N ALA A 257 -15.27 16.58 -2.78
CA ALA A 257 -16.11 16.00 -3.82
C ALA A 257 -15.70 16.56 -5.19
N ASN A 258 -15.42 15.68 -6.16
CA ASN A 258 -14.89 16.07 -7.47
C ASN A 258 -15.84 15.62 -8.61
N GLU A 259 -15.77 16.33 -9.73
CA GLU A 259 -16.51 16.02 -10.96
C GLU A 259 -16.06 14.72 -11.63
N ASP A 260 -14.88 14.20 -11.30
CA ASP A 260 -14.34 12.92 -11.79
C ASP A 260 -15.01 11.65 -11.21
N TYR A 261 -16.12 11.84 -10.51
CA TYR A 261 -16.93 10.81 -9.82
C TYR A 261 -16.29 10.24 -8.56
N ASN A 262 -15.15 10.78 -8.13
CA ASN A 262 -14.46 10.31 -6.94
C ASN A 262 -14.49 11.37 -5.83
N LEU A 263 -14.18 10.94 -4.62
CA LEU A 263 -13.88 11.84 -3.52
C LEU A 263 -12.44 11.63 -3.07
N TYR A 264 -11.80 12.71 -2.66
CA TYR A 264 -10.39 12.71 -2.28
C TYR A 264 -10.26 13.20 -0.85
N THR A 265 -9.73 12.35 0.03
CA THR A 265 -9.38 12.76 1.39
C THR A 265 -7.93 13.22 1.41
N PHE A 266 -7.71 14.46 1.86
CA PHE A 266 -6.41 15.10 1.94
C PHE A 266 -6.00 15.35 3.38
N ASP A 267 -4.69 15.34 3.62
CA ASP A 267 -4.05 15.88 4.81
C ASP A 267 -3.48 17.25 4.45
N THR A 268 -3.87 18.31 5.17
CA THR A 268 -3.41 19.69 4.90
C THR A 268 -1.89 19.85 4.98
N ARG A 269 -1.22 18.99 5.75
CA ARG A 269 0.23 19.00 5.91
C ARG A 269 0.94 18.46 4.67
N ASN A 270 0.37 17.43 4.02
CA ASN A 270 0.89 16.82 2.81
C ASN A 270 -0.19 16.74 1.71
N LEU A 271 -0.20 17.76 0.86
CA LEU A 271 -1.20 17.93 -0.20
C LEU A 271 -0.77 17.34 -1.55
N LYS A 272 0.44 16.77 -1.67
CA LYS A 272 0.93 16.21 -2.93
C LYS A 272 0.17 14.96 -3.36
N HIS A 273 -0.28 14.17 -2.39
CA HIS A 273 -1.02 12.95 -2.62
C HIS A 273 -2.22 12.88 -1.67
N PRO A 274 -3.41 12.46 -2.14
CA PRO A 274 -4.53 12.20 -1.26
C PRO A 274 -4.20 11.02 -0.34
N VAL A 275 -4.65 11.08 0.91
CA VAL A 275 -4.56 9.99 1.89
C VAL A 275 -5.38 8.79 1.41
N ASN A 276 -6.57 9.07 0.87
CA ASN A 276 -7.46 8.03 0.35
C ASN A 276 -8.28 8.57 -0.82
N VAL A 277 -8.64 7.68 -1.75
CA VAL A 277 -9.51 7.97 -2.88
C VAL A 277 -10.75 7.09 -2.79
N HIS A 278 -11.89 7.73 -2.64
CA HIS A 278 -13.19 7.09 -2.51
C HIS A 278 -13.86 7.00 -3.86
N MET A 279 -14.04 5.77 -4.32
CA MET A 279 -14.61 5.43 -5.62
C MET A 279 -15.93 4.71 -5.41
N ASP A 280 -16.92 4.93 -6.29
CA ASP A 280 -18.08 4.08 -6.57
C ASP A 280 -19.20 4.85 -7.28
N HIS A 281 -19.16 6.19 -7.27
CA HIS A 281 -20.10 7.01 -8.03
C HIS A 281 -19.90 6.86 -9.54
N VAL A 282 -20.99 7.14 -10.25
CA VAL A 282 -21.04 7.04 -11.72
C VAL A 282 -21.24 8.40 -12.38
N GLY A 283 -21.60 9.42 -11.60
CA GLY A 283 -21.74 10.81 -12.02
C GLY A 283 -20.98 11.73 -11.07
N ALA A 284 -20.95 13.03 -11.42
CA ALA A 284 -20.24 14.05 -10.65
C ALA A 284 -20.74 14.08 -9.20
N VAL A 285 -19.82 14.12 -8.25
CA VAL A 285 -20.17 14.23 -6.83
C VAL A 285 -20.46 15.69 -6.55
N THR A 286 -21.69 16.00 -6.15
CA THR A 286 -22.18 17.38 -6.00
C THR A 286 -21.95 17.90 -4.58
N TYR A 287 -22.10 17.04 -3.58
CA TYR A 287 -22.05 17.45 -2.17
C TYR A 287 -21.42 16.36 -1.29
N ILE A 288 -20.83 16.77 -0.17
CA ILE A 288 -20.26 15.90 0.86
C ILE A 288 -20.53 16.51 2.24
N ASP A 289 -20.83 15.67 3.23
CA ASP A 289 -20.86 16.07 4.65
C ASP A 289 -20.31 14.94 5.53
N TYR A 290 -19.57 15.30 6.57
CA TYR A 290 -19.02 14.34 7.53
C TYR A 290 -20.05 13.97 8.59
N ALA A 291 -19.99 12.72 9.04
CA ALA A 291 -20.61 12.35 10.30
C ALA A 291 -19.97 13.17 11.44
N PRO A 292 -20.73 13.59 12.47
CA PRO A 292 -20.17 14.27 13.64
C PRO A 292 -19.06 13.48 14.35
N THR A 293 -19.02 12.17 14.15
CA THR A 293 -17.98 11.29 14.70
C THR A 293 -16.66 11.28 13.91
N GLY A 294 -16.62 11.85 12.71
CA GLY A 294 -15.44 11.90 11.83
C GLY A 294 -15.06 10.58 11.14
N LYS A 295 -15.69 9.46 11.51
CA LYS A 295 -15.33 8.12 11.01
C LYS A 295 -15.95 7.77 9.67
N GLU A 296 -17.07 8.41 9.35
CA GLU A 296 -17.84 8.19 8.13
C GLU A 296 -18.23 9.54 7.55
N PHE A 297 -18.52 9.54 6.26
CA PHE A 297 -19.09 10.69 5.59
C PHE A 297 -20.09 10.24 4.54
N VAL A 298 -20.98 11.15 4.18
CA VAL A 298 -21.99 10.95 3.16
C VAL A 298 -21.67 11.82 1.95
N SER A 299 -22.01 11.30 0.79
CA SER A 299 -21.84 12.00 -0.48
C SER A 299 -23.12 11.90 -1.31
N GLY A 300 -23.48 13.02 -1.93
CA GLY A 300 -24.52 13.11 -2.93
C GLY A 300 -23.91 13.24 -4.32
N SER A 301 -24.50 12.57 -5.29
CA SER A 301 -24.02 12.59 -6.66
C SER A 301 -25.15 12.88 -7.64
N TYR A 302 -24.75 13.41 -8.78
CA TYR A 302 -25.60 13.69 -9.92
C TYR A 302 -26.23 12.41 -10.53
N ASP A 303 -25.67 11.23 -10.21
CA ASP A 303 -26.20 9.91 -10.58
C ASP A 303 -27.46 9.49 -9.78
N LYS A 304 -28.08 10.42 -9.03
CA LYS A 304 -29.34 10.23 -8.27
C LYS A 304 -29.19 9.25 -7.11
N SER A 305 -28.01 9.23 -6.49
CA SER A 305 -27.73 8.35 -5.38
C SER A 305 -26.97 9.04 -4.26
N VAL A 306 -27.26 8.58 -3.04
CA VAL A 306 -26.50 8.90 -1.84
C VAL A 306 -25.58 7.72 -1.57
N ARG A 307 -24.30 7.99 -1.32
CA ARG A 307 -23.34 6.95 -0.88
C ARG A 307 -22.73 7.33 0.46
N ILE A 308 -22.61 6.33 1.32
CA ILE A 308 -21.96 6.45 2.63
C ILE A 308 -20.61 5.77 2.54
N PHE A 309 -19.56 6.48 2.97
CA PHE A 309 -18.19 5.99 2.98
C PHE A 309 -17.66 6.01 4.41
N GLU A 310 -16.73 5.10 4.68
CA GLU A 310 -15.90 5.15 5.87
C GLU A 310 -14.59 5.87 5.49
N THR A 311 -14.09 6.77 6.32
CA THR A 311 -12.91 7.60 6.01
C THR A 311 -11.69 6.74 5.65
N SER A 312 -11.55 5.57 6.28
CA SER A 312 -10.46 4.61 6.07
C SER A 312 -10.58 3.76 4.79
N LYS A 313 -11.77 3.65 4.18
CA LYS A 313 -12.05 2.72 3.07
C LYS A 313 -12.39 3.46 1.79
N GLY A 314 -11.69 3.15 0.70
CA GLY A 314 -11.93 3.77 -0.61
C GLY A 314 -13.21 3.33 -1.36
N HIS A 315 -14.10 2.55 -0.75
CA HIS A 315 -15.35 2.08 -1.37
C HIS A 315 -16.55 2.29 -0.45
N SER A 316 -17.71 2.44 -1.07
CA SER A 316 -18.95 2.76 -0.35
C SER A 316 -19.41 1.62 0.56
N ARG A 317 -19.79 1.97 1.78
CA ARG A 317 -20.44 1.08 2.74
C ARG A 317 -21.89 0.83 2.34
N GLU A 318 -22.64 1.89 2.04
CA GLU A 318 -24.05 1.87 1.64
C GLU A 318 -24.32 2.78 0.45
N ILE A 319 -25.37 2.43 -0.31
CA ILE A 319 -25.93 3.24 -1.40
C ILE A 319 -27.43 3.35 -1.19
N TYR A 320 -27.96 4.57 -1.21
CA TYR A 320 -29.40 4.85 -1.18
C TYR A 320 -29.84 5.48 -2.49
N HIS A 321 -30.98 5.02 -2.98
CA HIS A 321 -31.64 5.53 -4.17
C HIS A 321 -33.15 5.30 -4.02
N THR A 322 -33.94 6.15 -4.67
CA THR A 322 -35.35 5.86 -4.96
C THR A 322 -35.64 6.20 -6.42
N LYS A 323 -36.71 5.65 -6.98
CA LYS A 323 -37.11 5.94 -8.36
C LYS A 323 -37.57 7.39 -8.55
N ARG A 324 -38.13 8.00 -7.49
CA ARG A 324 -38.55 9.40 -7.50
C ARG A 324 -37.33 10.32 -7.45
N MET A 325 -36.31 9.93 -6.68
CA MET A 325 -35.08 10.70 -6.50
C MET A 325 -34.44 11.15 -7.81
N GLN A 326 -34.33 12.46 -8.01
CA GLN A 326 -33.60 13.06 -9.13
C GLN A 326 -32.18 13.44 -8.71
N ARG A 327 -31.56 14.40 -9.41
CA ARG A 327 -30.17 14.80 -9.18
C ARG A 327 -30.04 15.36 -7.77
N LEU A 328 -29.03 14.91 -7.03
CA LEU A 328 -28.79 15.43 -5.69
C LEU A 328 -28.01 16.73 -5.78
N THR A 329 -28.51 17.74 -5.11
CA THR A 329 -27.89 19.08 -5.01
C THR A 329 -27.14 19.22 -3.70
N CYS A 330 -27.71 18.72 -2.59
CA CYS A 330 -27.15 18.84 -1.25
C CYS A 330 -27.40 17.58 -0.41
N VAL A 331 -26.47 17.28 0.49
CA VAL A 331 -26.60 16.17 1.44
C VAL A 331 -25.95 16.57 2.76
N GLN A 332 -26.62 16.33 3.88
CA GLN A 332 -26.05 16.55 5.22
C GLN A 332 -26.24 15.35 6.13
N TRP A 333 -25.30 15.19 7.04
CA TRP A 333 -25.38 14.27 8.16
C TRP A 333 -25.95 14.99 9.38
N SER A 334 -26.94 14.37 10.01
CA SER A 334 -27.54 14.86 11.25
C SER A 334 -26.52 14.92 12.40
N LEU A 335 -26.67 15.89 13.31
CA LEU A 335 -25.73 16.03 14.43
C LEU A 335 -25.84 14.88 15.47
N ASP A 336 -26.89 14.06 15.44
CA ASP A 336 -27.03 12.86 16.28
C ASP A 336 -26.36 11.60 15.68
N ASN A 337 -25.71 11.74 14.52
CA ASN A 337 -25.04 10.69 13.76
C ASN A 337 -25.98 9.56 13.21
N LYS A 338 -27.30 9.66 13.37
CA LYS A 338 -28.23 8.56 13.02
C LYS A 338 -28.93 8.74 11.69
N TYR A 339 -29.05 9.96 11.21
CA TYR A 339 -29.80 10.29 10.02
C TYR A 339 -28.96 11.02 8.97
N ILE A 340 -29.39 10.88 7.72
CA ILE A 340 -28.84 11.56 6.56
C ILE A 340 -29.99 12.29 5.88
N LEU A 341 -29.75 13.53 5.48
CA LEU A 341 -30.68 14.40 4.80
C LEU A 341 -30.18 14.59 3.38
N SER A 342 -31.05 14.42 2.39
CA SER A 342 -30.69 14.65 0.98
C SER A 342 -31.69 15.59 0.33
N GLY A 343 -31.22 16.73 -0.17
CA GLY A 343 -31.96 17.61 -1.06
C GLY A 343 -31.75 17.20 -2.51
N SER A 344 -32.84 17.23 -3.26
CA SER A 344 -32.90 16.83 -4.66
C SER A 344 -33.48 17.97 -5.49
N ASP A 345 -33.18 17.94 -6.77
CA ASP A 345 -33.76 18.80 -7.80
C ASP A 345 -35.30 18.65 -7.90
N GLU A 346 -35.88 17.58 -7.35
CA GLU A 346 -37.33 17.36 -7.31
C GLU A 346 -38.05 18.07 -6.14
N MET A 347 -37.46 19.13 -5.60
CA MET A 347 -38.04 19.99 -4.54
C MET A 347 -38.12 19.33 -3.15
N ASN A 348 -37.98 18.01 -3.07
CA ASN A 348 -38.14 17.26 -1.82
C ASN A 348 -36.81 17.08 -1.07
N ILE A 349 -36.87 17.18 0.26
CA ILE A 349 -35.79 16.75 1.14
C ILE A 349 -36.16 15.38 1.71
N ARG A 350 -35.24 14.42 1.66
CA ARG A 350 -35.47 13.07 2.19
C ARG A 350 -34.62 12.79 3.40
N ILE A 351 -35.22 12.06 4.34
CA ILE A 351 -34.58 11.62 5.58
C ILE A 351 -34.32 10.11 5.48
N TRP A 352 -33.06 9.74 5.67
CA TRP A 352 -32.56 8.37 5.65
C TRP A 352 -31.94 8.04 6.99
N LYS A 353 -31.95 6.77 7.39
CA LYS A 353 -31.06 6.26 8.43
C LYS A 353 -29.64 6.21 7.90
N ALA A 354 -28.65 6.55 8.71
CA ALA A 354 -27.25 6.30 8.41
C ALA A 354 -26.98 4.80 8.33
N ARG A 355 -27.45 4.02 9.31
CA ARG A 355 -27.39 2.55 9.31
C ARG A 355 -28.77 1.99 8.93
N ALA A 356 -28.92 1.46 7.72
CA ALA A 356 -30.22 1.04 7.19
C ALA A 356 -30.98 0.01 8.05
N SER A 357 -30.27 -0.88 8.74
CA SER A 357 -30.83 -1.97 9.55
C SER A 357 -31.05 -1.59 11.02
N GLU A 358 -30.61 -0.40 11.42
CA GLU A 358 -30.71 0.04 12.81
C GLU A 358 -32.17 0.27 13.22
N LYS A 359 -32.52 -0.25 14.39
CA LYS A 359 -33.84 -0.06 14.99
C LYS A 359 -33.92 1.33 15.62
N LEU A 360 -35.07 1.98 15.45
CA LEU A 360 -35.36 3.26 16.08
C LEU A 360 -35.85 3.03 17.51
N GLY A 361 -35.53 3.97 18.40
CA GLY A 361 -35.93 3.93 19.82
C GLY A 361 -34.91 3.24 20.75
N PRO A 362 -35.19 3.21 22.06
CA PRO A 362 -34.31 2.63 23.06
C PRO A 362 -34.32 1.09 22.98
N LEU A 363 -33.14 0.47 23.03
CA LEU A 363 -32.97 -0.98 23.00
C LEU A 363 -32.85 -1.54 24.43
N LYS A 364 -33.49 -2.69 24.68
CA LYS A 364 -33.30 -3.42 25.94
C LYS A 364 -31.86 -3.95 26.03
N PRO A 365 -31.24 -4.07 27.23
CA PRO A 365 -29.85 -4.50 27.37
C PRO A 365 -29.54 -5.85 26.68
N ARG A 366 -30.43 -6.83 26.79
CA ARG A 366 -30.29 -8.14 26.12
C ARG A 366 -30.31 -8.02 24.60
N GLU A 367 -31.12 -7.14 24.05
CA GLU A 367 -31.21 -6.90 22.61
C GLU A 367 -29.96 -6.17 22.10
N LYS A 368 -29.50 -5.14 22.82
CA LYS A 368 -28.24 -4.44 22.54
C LYS A 368 -27.05 -5.42 22.54
N ALA A 369 -26.95 -6.29 23.56
CA ALA A 369 -25.91 -7.31 23.63
C ALA A 369 -25.97 -8.29 22.44
N ALA A 370 -27.17 -8.68 22.01
CA ALA A 370 -27.34 -9.55 20.85
C ALA A 370 -26.91 -8.88 19.53
N LEU A 371 -27.21 -7.59 19.35
CA LEU A 371 -26.74 -6.82 18.19
C LEU A 371 -25.23 -6.66 18.18
N ASN A 372 -24.62 -6.30 19.32
CA ASN A 372 -23.17 -6.18 19.45
C ASN A 372 -22.46 -7.52 19.17
N TYR A 373 -22.99 -8.63 19.70
CA TYR A 373 -22.47 -9.97 19.43
C TYR A 373 -22.56 -10.33 17.94
N ASN A 374 -23.69 -10.02 17.30
CA ASN A 374 -23.85 -10.22 15.86
C ASN A 374 -22.88 -9.35 15.04
N GLU A 375 -22.65 -8.09 15.43
CA GLU A 375 -21.70 -7.20 14.76
C GLU A 375 -20.25 -7.72 14.85
N ALA A 376 -19.81 -8.16 16.03
CA ALA A 376 -18.51 -8.79 16.23
C ALA A 376 -18.34 -10.07 15.40
N LEU A 377 -19.39 -10.91 15.32
CA LEU A 377 -19.38 -12.11 14.47
C LEU A 377 -19.31 -11.78 12.97
N LYS A 378 -20.03 -10.75 12.52
CA LYS A 378 -19.97 -10.30 11.12
C LYS A 378 -18.57 -9.84 10.75
N GLU A 379 -17.90 -9.12 11.64
CA GLU A 379 -16.52 -8.66 11.45
C GLU A 379 -15.55 -9.84 11.43
N LYS A 380 -15.62 -10.74 12.42
CA LYS A 380 -14.79 -11.95 12.51
C LYS A 380 -14.86 -12.80 11.25
N TYR A 381 -16.05 -12.96 10.66
CA TYR A 381 -16.28 -13.78 9.46
C TYR A 381 -16.43 -12.97 8.16
N ALA A 382 -16.04 -11.69 8.13
CA ALA A 382 -16.26 -10.80 6.98
C ALA A 382 -15.57 -11.27 5.69
N SER A 383 -14.44 -11.97 5.80
CA SER A 383 -13.65 -12.48 4.69
C SER A 383 -14.29 -13.70 4.01
N HIS A 384 -15.19 -14.43 4.70
CA HIS A 384 -15.77 -15.66 4.20
C HIS A 384 -16.65 -15.40 2.96
N PRO A 385 -16.47 -16.13 1.84
CA PRO A 385 -17.04 -15.77 0.54
C PRO A 385 -18.58 -15.67 0.53
N LYS A 386 -19.29 -16.58 1.21
CA LYS A 386 -20.77 -16.52 1.31
C LYS A 386 -21.25 -15.29 2.08
N ILE A 387 -20.60 -14.96 3.20
CA ILE A 387 -20.93 -13.82 4.06
C ILE A 387 -20.60 -12.52 3.32
N ARG A 388 -19.38 -12.42 2.78
CA ARG A 388 -18.91 -11.28 1.98
C ARG A 388 -19.82 -10.99 0.78
N ARG A 389 -20.26 -12.02 0.05
CA ARG A 389 -21.17 -11.87 -1.10
C ARG A 389 -22.52 -11.28 -0.68
N ILE A 390 -23.13 -11.80 0.39
CA ILE A 390 -24.42 -11.31 0.88
C ILE A 390 -24.26 -9.89 1.44
N ALA A 391 -23.21 -9.63 2.22
CA ALA A 391 -22.92 -8.32 2.81
C ALA A 391 -22.71 -7.23 1.74
N ARG A 392 -22.02 -7.55 0.62
CA ARG A 392 -21.81 -6.61 -0.49
C ARG A 392 -23.02 -6.43 -1.40
N HIS A 393 -23.94 -7.40 -1.44
CA HIS A 393 -25.08 -7.33 -2.33
C HIS A 393 -25.99 -6.13 -2.00
N ARG A 394 -26.29 -5.34 -3.02
CA ARG A 394 -27.25 -4.23 -3.00
C ARG A 394 -28.01 -4.23 -4.33
N HIS A 395 -29.29 -3.89 -4.25
CA HIS A 395 -30.09 -3.63 -5.43
C HIS A 395 -29.81 -2.22 -5.92
N ILE A 396 -29.34 -2.08 -7.16
CA ILE A 396 -28.94 -0.80 -7.77
C ILE A 396 -29.85 -0.57 -8.99
N PRO A 397 -30.27 0.68 -9.30
CA PRO A 397 -31.01 0.99 -10.51
C PRO A 397 -30.28 0.55 -11.77
N LYS A 398 -31.05 0.15 -12.80
CA LYS A 398 -30.50 -0.34 -14.07
C LYS A 398 -29.52 0.64 -14.74
N HIS A 399 -29.81 1.95 -14.68
CA HIS A 399 -28.94 2.97 -15.27
C HIS A 399 -27.58 3.05 -14.55
N ILE A 400 -27.56 3.08 -13.21
CA ILE A 400 -26.32 3.06 -12.43
C ILE A 400 -25.55 1.75 -12.66
N TYR A 401 -26.25 0.60 -12.67
CA TYR A 401 -25.60 -0.70 -12.91
C TYR A 401 -24.92 -0.77 -14.28
N ASN A 402 -25.61 -0.33 -15.33
CA ASN A 402 -25.06 -0.33 -16.69
C ASN A 402 -23.86 0.61 -16.81
N ALA A 403 -23.98 1.83 -16.29
CA ALA A 403 -22.91 2.83 -16.38
C ALA A 403 -21.71 2.44 -15.48
N GLN A 404 -21.92 1.79 -14.34
CA GLN A 404 -20.82 1.20 -13.54
C GLN A 404 -20.09 0.08 -14.31
N LYS A 405 -20.82 -0.77 -15.05
CA LYS A 405 -20.23 -1.82 -15.91
C LYS A 405 -19.41 -1.19 -17.04
N GLU A 406 -19.91 -0.13 -17.65
CA GLU A 406 -19.20 0.63 -18.68
C GLU A 406 -17.92 1.27 -18.13
N LEU A 407 -18.00 2.00 -17.02
CA LEU A 407 -16.84 2.62 -16.36
C LEU A 407 -15.78 1.58 -15.97
N ARG A 408 -16.20 0.40 -15.49
CA ARG A 408 -15.27 -0.70 -15.20
C ARG A 408 -14.56 -1.18 -16.47
N THR A 409 -15.29 -1.33 -17.57
CA THR A 409 -14.74 -1.74 -18.87
C THR A 409 -13.76 -0.69 -19.40
N ILE A 410 -14.08 0.60 -19.27
CA ILE A 410 -13.19 1.72 -19.64
C ILE A 410 -11.91 1.69 -18.80
N LYS A 411 -12.03 1.54 -17.47
CA LYS A 411 -10.87 1.46 -16.55
C LYS A 411 -9.99 0.24 -16.86
N GLU A 412 -10.58 -0.93 -17.09
CA GLU A 412 -9.84 -2.15 -17.46
C GLU A 412 -9.11 -2.01 -18.81
N LYS A 413 -9.76 -1.38 -19.81
CA LYS A 413 -9.14 -1.05 -21.10
C LYS A 413 -7.99 -0.07 -20.94
N SER A 414 -8.16 0.99 -20.14
CA SER A 414 -7.10 1.97 -19.88
C SER A 414 -5.89 1.34 -19.19
N LYS A 415 -6.12 0.55 -18.13
CA LYS A 415 -5.06 -0.20 -17.43
C LYS A 415 -4.32 -1.17 -18.35
N ARG A 416 -5.05 -1.87 -19.25
CA ARG A 416 -4.43 -2.75 -20.25
C ARG A 416 -3.58 -1.95 -21.24
N LYS A 417 -4.06 -0.79 -21.71
CA LYS A 417 -3.30 0.08 -22.61
C LYS A 417 -2.00 0.56 -21.96
N GLU A 418 -2.08 1.00 -20.71
CA GLU A 418 -0.91 1.45 -19.94
C GLU A 418 0.07 0.31 -19.68
N ALA A 419 -0.42 -0.87 -19.29
CA ALA A 419 0.42 -2.06 -19.13
C ALA A 419 1.11 -2.47 -20.43
N ASN A 420 0.42 -2.39 -21.56
CA ASN A 420 1.01 -2.66 -22.87
C ASN A 420 2.08 -1.62 -23.24
N LEU A 421 1.84 -0.34 -22.97
CA LEU A 421 2.81 0.72 -23.22
C LEU A 421 4.06 0.55 -22.34
N ASN A 422 3.88 0.17 -21.08
CA ASN A 422 4.99 -0.14 -20.17
C ASN A 422 5.76 -1.40 -20.63
N LEU A 423 5.06 -2.41 -21.17
CA LEU A 423 5.69 -3.60 -21.75
C LEU A 423 6.45 -3.25 -23.04
N GLU A 424 5.90 -2.42 -23.90
CA GLU A 424 6.58 -1.92 -25.10
C GLU A 424 7.84 -1.13 -24.74
N GLN A 425 7.75 -0.22 -23.77
CA GLN A 425 8.92 0.50 -23.24
C GLN A 425 9.95 -0.47 -22.66
N TYR A 426 9.52 -1.47 -21.89
CA TYR A 426 10.40 -2.51 -21.38
C TYR A 426 11.08 -3.30 -22.52
N HIS A 427 10.34 -3.67 -23.57
CA HIS A 427 10.88 -4.36 -24.73
C HIS A 427 11.80 -3.47 -25.57
N MET A 428 11.55 -2.17 -25.67
CA MET A 428 12.45 -1.21 -26.33
C MET A 428 13.74 -1.06 -25.53
N ASN A 429 13.66 -0.87 -24.21
CA ASN A 429 14.82 -0.83 -23.33
C ASN A 429 15.60 -2.16 -23.35
N GLN A 430 14.92 -3.31 -23.45
CA GLN A 430 15.55 -4.61 -23.64
C GLN A 430 16.13 -4.79 -25.04
N LYS A 431 15.53 -4.24 -26.09
CA LYS A 431 16.09 -4.28 -27.46
C LYS A 431 17.32 -3.41 -27.55
N GLU A 432 17.33 -2.22 -26.96
CA GLU A 432 18.52 -1.39 -26.83
C GLU A 432 19.61 -2.13 -26.02
N GLY A 433 19.25 -2.77 -24.91
CA GLY A 433 20.17 -3.63 -24.15
C GLY A 433 20.67 -4.86 -24.91
N ASN A 434 19.82 -5.53 -25.71
CA ASN A 434 20.19 -6.72 -26.51
C ASN A 434 20.96 -6.38 -27.80
N MET A 435 20.80 -5.18 -28.35
CA MET A 435 21.58 -4.73 -29.49
C MET A 435 23.04 -4.47 -29.08
N PHE A 436 23.27 -4.06 -27.81
CA PHE A 436 24.59 -4.01 -27.20
C PHE A 436 25.15 -5.40 -26.78
N SER A 437 24.31 -6.41 -26.47
CA SER A 437 24.77 -7.72 -25.96
C SER A 437 25.04 -8.79 -27.03
N LYS A 438 24.47 -8.67 -28.24
CA LYS A 438 24.55 -9.73 -29.27
C LYS A 438 25.95 -10.01 -29.86
N ASN A 439 26.93 -9.14 -29.65
CA ASN A 439 28.29 -9.31 -30.17
C ASN A 439 29.34 -9.72 -29.13
N ASN A 440 28.98 -9.81 -27.83
CA ASN A 440 29.93 -10.18 -26.78
C ASN A 440 29.64 -11.59 -26.24
N THR A 441 30.62 -12.48 -26.36
CA THR A 441 30.57 -13.86 -25.85
C THR A 441 30.70 -13.95 -24.33
N ILE A 442 31.10 -12.85 -23.67
CA ILE A 442 31.16 -12.70 -22.21
C ILE A 442 30.37 -11.45 -21.81
N LEU A 443 29.48 -11.59 -20.82
CA LEU A 443 28.70 -10.51 -20.23
C LEU A 443 29.21 -10.22 -18.83
N THR A 444 29.38 -8.93 -18.49
CA THR A 444 29.78 -8.51 -17.14
C THR A 444 28.81 -7.46 -16.61
N GLU A 445 28.25 -7.68 -15.41
CA GLU A 445 27.34 -6.74 -14.77
C GLU A 445 27.75 -6.49 -13.32
N LYS A 446 27.91 -5.21 -12.95
CA LYS A 446 28.28 -4.79 -11.59
C LYS A 446 27.03 -4.56 -10.75
N ILE A 447 26.96 -5.24 -9.60
CA ILE A 447 25.83 -5.17 -8.65
C ILE A 447 26.40 -4.78 -7.28
N GLY A 448 26.51 -3.48 -7.00
CA GLY A 448 27.15 -3.01 -5.76
C GLY A 448 28.64 -3.38 -5.71
N GLU A 449 29.06 -4.11 -4.68
CA GLU A 449 30.45 -4.59 -4.49
C GLU A 449 30.72 -5.97 -5.14
N ILE A 450 29.80 -6.48 -5.97
CA ILE A 450 29.99 -7.75 -6.68
C ILE A 450 29.85 -7.57 -8.19
N VAL A 451 30.38 -8.53 -8.95
CA VAL A 451 30.23 -8.59 -10.41
C VAL A 451 29.73 -9.96 -10.85
N THR A 452 28.83 -10.00 -11.82
CA THR A 452 28.45 -11.24 -12.50
C THR A 452 29.24 -11.36 -13.79
N ILE A 453 29.71 -12.57 -14.10
CA ILE A 453 30.46 -12.90 -15.31
C ILE A 453 29.71 -14.04 -16.00
N GLY A 454 29.09 -13.75 -17.13
CA GLY A 454 28.22 -14.66 -17.86
C GLY A 454 28.85 -15.13 -19.17
N ILE A 455 28.97 -16.44 -19.37
CA ILE A 455 29.30 -17.01 -20.68
C ILE A 455 28.03 -16.94 -21.55
N ASN A 456 28.13 -16.25 -22.69
CA ASN A 456 27.01 -15.91 -23.55
C ASN A 456 27.14 -16.54 -24.95
N ARG A 457 27.03 -17.86 -25.00
CA ARG A 457 26.95 -18.66 -26.24
C ARG A 457 25.86 -19.74 -26.11
N PRO A 458 24.60 -19.35 -25.81
CA PRO A 458 23.55 -20.29 -25.45
C PRO A 458 23.23 -21.29 -26.59
N GLU A 459 23.40 -20.88 -27.85
CA GLU A 459 23.23 -21.73 -29.04
C GLU A 459 24.22 -22.91 -29.10
N LYS A 460 25.38 -22.78 -28.42
CA LYS A 460 26.36 -23.85 -28.23
C LYS A 460 26.44 -24.31 -26.77
N ARG A 461 25.39 -24.13 -25.97
CA ARG A 461 25.37 -24.49 -24.54
C ARG A 461 26.57 -23.92 -23.75
N ASN A 462 26.99 -22.71 -24.10
CA ASN A 462 28.11 -22.01 -23.50
C ASN A 462 29.45 -22.75 -23.61
N CYS A 463 29.68 -23.48 -24.70
CA CYS A 463 31.00 -24.01 -25.01
C CYS A 463 32.02 -22.87 -25.16
N VAL A 464 33.23 -23.10 -24.65
CA VAL A 464 34.32 -22.12 -24.69
C VAL A 464 35.22 -22.41 -25.90
N ASP A 465 35.39 -21.42 -26.77
CA ASP A 465 36.40 -21.40 -27.83
C ASP A 465 37.59 -20.50 -27.43
N PRO A 466 38.71 -20.47 -28.16
CA PRO A 466 39.88 -19.67 -27.79
C PRO A 466 39.58 -18.19 -27.53
N ASN A 467 38.70 -17.58 -28.32
CA ASN A 467 38.33 -16.18 -28.13
C ASN A 467 37.51 -15.97 -26.84
N THR A 468 36.55 -16.86 -26.57
CA THR A 468 35.75 -16.84 -25.34
C THR A 468 36.64 -17.08 -24.11
N ALA A 469 37.62 -18.00 -24.19
CA ALA A 469 38.60 -18.25 -23.14
C ALA A 469 39.42 -16.99 -22.79
N ARG A 470 39.92 -16.28 -23.82
CA ARG A 470 40.66 -15.02 -23.66
C ARG A 470 39.80 -13.92 -23.03
N LEU A 471 38.55 -13.77 -23.48
CA LEU A 471 37.63 -12.77 -22.93
C LEU A 471 37.19 -13.09 -21.50
N LEU A 472 36.99 -14.37 -21.18
CA LEU A 472 36.66 -14.80 -19.82
C LEU A 472 37.84 -14.53 -18.87
N THR A 473 39.06 -14.79 -19.33
CA THR A 473 40.29 -14.50 -18.59
C THR A 473 40.40 -13.00 -18.31
N LYS A 474 40.21 -12.16 -19.33
CA LYS A 474 40.21 -10.70 -19.19
C LYS A 474 39.14 -10.22 -18.20
N ALA A 475 37.91 -10.74 -18.27
CA ALA A 475 36.84 -10.34 -17.36
C ALA A 475 37.15 -10.65 -15.88
N ILE A 476 37.85 -11.77 -15.63
CA ILE A 476 38.31 -12.12 -14.28
C ILE A 476 39.49 -11.26 -13.86
N GLU A 477 40.43 -10.92 -14.75
CA GLU A 477 41.51 -9.97 -14.46
C GLU A 477 40.98 -8.58 -14.11
N ASP A 478 40.01 -8.08 -14.88
CA ASP A 478 39.36 -6.80 -14.62
C ASP A 478 38.67 -6.81 -13.24
N PHE A 479 38.04 -7.93 -12.86
CA PHE A 479 37.47 -8.13 -11.51
C PHE A 479 38.55 -8.17 -10.40
N GLU A 480 39.65 -8.88 -10.62
CA GLU A 480 40.74 -8.97 -9.64
C GLU A 480 41.40 -7.60 -9.41
N ASN A 481 41.51 -6.78 -10.46
CA ASN A 481 42.15 -5.47 -10.41
C ASN A 481 41.22 -4.33 -9.95
N ASP A 482 39.89 -4.51 -9.91
CA ASP A 482 38.95 -3.50 -9.39
C ASP A 482 38.77 -3.64 -7.86
N ASP A 483 39.43 -2.78 -7.09
CA ASP A 483 39.37 -2.76 -5.61
C ASP A 483 37.96 -2.50 -5.03
N SER A 484 37.04 -1.96 -5.84
CA SER A 484 35.64 -1.76 -5.41
C SER A 484 34.82 -3.06 -5.47
N LEU A 485 35.34 -4.12 -6.10
CA LEU A 485 34.71 -5.42 -6.20
C LEU A 485 35.33 -6.41 -5.20
N ARG A 486 34.47 -7.10 -4.45
CA ARG A 486 34.84 -8.02 -3.36
C ARG A 486 34.57 -9.49 -3.69
N ALA A 487 33.57 -9.80 -4.51
CA ALA A 487 33.26 -11.17 -4.94
C ALA A 487 32.66 -11.19 -6.35
N ALA A 488 32.77 -12.33 -7.04
CA ALA A 488 32.19 -12.51 -8.37
C ALA A 488 31.28 -13.74 -8.47
N VAL A 489 30.35 -13.71 -9.41
CA VAL A 489 29.47 -14.83 -9.74
C VAL A 489 29.69 -15.26 -11.19
N LEU A 490 30.19 -16.48 -11.41
CA LEU A 490 30.34 -17.07 -12.73
C LEU A 490 29.05 -17.83 -13.08
N TYR A 491 28.51 -17.61 -14.28
CA TYR A 491 27.30 -18.29 -14.76
C TYR A 491 27.29 -18.44 -16.28
N GLY A 492 26.33 -19.21 -16.81
CA GLY A 492 26.08 -19.30 -18.25
C GLY A 492 24.67 -18.84 -18.62
N THR A 493 24.52 -18.20 -19.78
CA THR A 493 23.22 -17.75 -20.29
C THR A 493 22.45 -18.88 -20.99
N GLY A 494 21.13 -18.74 -21.15
CA GLY A 494 20.32 -19.73 -21.90
C GLY A 494 20.17 -21.09 -21.22
N GLY A 495 20.25 -21.15 -19.88
CA GLY A 495 19.86 -22.32 -19.09
C GLY A 495 20.92 -23.43 -18.97
N ASN A 496 22.17 -23.17 -19.37
CA ASN A 496 23.30 -24.07 -19.16
C ASN A 496 24.48 -23.28 -18.60
N PHE A 497 25.24 -23.87 -17.68
CA PHE A 497 26.46 -23.25 -17.17
C PHE A 497 27.56 -23.24 -18.23
N CYS A 498 28.07 -24.43 -18.61
CA CYS A 498 29.08 -24.60 -19.65
C CYS A 498 29.19 -26.08 -20.04
N ALA A 499 29.10 -26.39 -21.33
CA ALA A 499 29.25 -27.76 -21.84
C ALA A 499 30.69 -28.20 -22.14
N GLY A 500 31.69 -27.36 -21.80
CA GLY A 500 33.11 -27.63 -22.02
C GLY A 500 33.71 -26.85 -23.19
N TYR A 501 34.82 -27.35 -23.73
CA TYR A 501 35.50 -26.74 -24.87
C TYR A 501 34.72 -26.96 -26.17
N ASP A 502 34.77 -26.01 -27.10
CA ASP A 502 34.11 -26.11 -28.40
C ASP A 502 34.82 -27.14 -29.30
N LEU A 503 34.23 -28.33 -29.41
CA LEU A 503 34.77 -29.45 -30.21
C LEU A 503 34.96 -29.10 -31.69
N LYS A 504 34.19 -28.13 -32.22
CA LYS A 504 34.37 -27.71 -33.62
C LYS A 504 35.70 -26.97 -33.79
N SER A 505 36.04 -26.11 -32.85
CA SER A 505 37.35 -25.43 -32.81
C SER A 505 38.50 -26.41 -32.54
N LEU A 506 38.25 -27.48 -31.78
CA LEU A 506 39.23 -28.54 -31.56
C LEU A 506 39.50 -29.38 -32.83
N ALA A 507 38.46 -29.66 -33.62
CA ALA A 507 38.58 -30.45 -34.85
C ALA A 507 39.32 -29.70 -35.98
N GLU A 508 39.37 -28.37 -35.91
CA GLU A 508 40.04 -27.48 -36.86
C GLU A 508 41.52 -27.21 -36.49
N MET A 509 42.04 -27.81 -35.42
CA MET A 509 43.46 -27.67 -35.03
C MET A 509 44.36 -28.57 -35.89
N ASP A 510 45.09 -27.95 -36.82
CA ASP A 510 46.16 -28.60 -37.59
C ASP A 510 47.51 -28.52 -36.84
N ALA A 511 48.01 -29.68 -36.39
CA ALA A 511 49.39 -29.99 -35.96
C ALA A 511 49.92 -29.49 -34.58
N GLU A 512 50.98 -30.22 -34.16
CA GLU A 512 51.69 -30.43 -32.88
C GLU A 512 51.47 -29.51 -31.65
N PRO A 513 51.37 -30.09 -30.43
CA PRO A 513 51.27 -29.32 -29.19
C PRO A 513 52.61 -28.66 -28.86
N GLU A 514 52.67 -27.33 -28.96
CA GLU A 514 53.74 -26.54 -28.34
C GLU A 514 53.77 -26.78 -26.81
N SER A 515 54.97 -26.93 -26.26
CA SER A 515 55.28 -27.06 -24.82
C SER A 515 56.26 -25.95 -24.42
N PRO A 516 56.30 -25.45 -23.16
CA PRO A 516 55.69 -25.99 -21.94
C PRO A 516 54.70 -25.03 -21.25
N ILE A 517 53.73 -25.62 -20.55
CA ILE A 517 52.98 -25.04 -19.42
C ILE A 517 52.61 -23.56 -19.62
N SER A 518 51.56 -23.32 -20.42
CA SER A 518 50.87 -22.03 -20.44
C SER A 518 50.33 -21.71 -19.04
N GLU A 519 50.52 -20.49 -18.55
CA GLU A 519 49.88 -19.99 -17.32
C GLU A 519 48.34 -19.90 -17.46
N GLN A 520 47.82 -20.02 -18.69
CA GLN A 520 46.39 -20.03 -19.03
C GLN A 520 45.95 -21.42 -19.49
N GLY A 521 44.84 -21.90 -18.95
CA GLY A 521 44.25 -23.17 -19.37
C GLY A 521 43.49 -23.05 -20.70
N GLN A 522 43.13 -24.17 -21.31
CA GLN A 522 42.34 -24.16 -22.56
C GLN A 522 40.94 -23.57 -22.35
N MET A 523 40.43 -23.64 -21.12
CA MET A 523 39.18 -23.00 -20.71
C MET A 523 39.36 -21.53 -20.25
N GLY A 524 40.59 -20.98 -20.33
CA GLY A 524 40.96 -19.60 -20.00
C GLY A 524 41.61 -19.46 -18.61
N PRO A 525 40.89 -18.98 -17.58
CA PRO A 525 41.45 -18.64 -16.26
C PRO A 525 41.79 -19.86 -15.37
N THR A 526 41.49 -21.08 -15.83
CA THR A 526 41.38 -22.30 -15.03
C THR A 526 42.65 -22.77 -14.33
N LEU A 527 43.82 -22.42 -14.85
CA LEU A 527 45.14 -22.73 -14.27
C LEU A 527 45.68 -21.64 -13.33
N ARG A 528 45.00 -20.48 -13.24
CA ARG A 528 45.41 -19.38 -12.37
C ARG A 528 44.75 -19.50 -10.99
N PHE A 529 45.46 -19.02 -9.96
CA PHE A 529 44.86 -18.83 -8.65
C PHE A 529 44.13 -17.48 -8.60
N ILE A 530 42.80 -17.52 -8.45
CA ILE A 530 41.98 -16.31 -8.39
C ILE A 530 42.06 -15.70 -6.99
N LYS A 531 42.41 -14.42 -6.91
CA LYS A 531 42.72 -13.68 -5.68
C LYS A 531 41.49 -13.38 -4.82
N LYS A 532 40.33 -13.21 -5.44
CA LYS A 532 39.06 -12.84 -4.79
C LYS A 532 38.03 -13.98 -4.87
N PRO A 533 37.05 -14.06 -3.96
CA PRO A 533 36.12 -15.17 -3.89
C PRO A 533 35.17 -15.19 -5.09
N MET A 534 34.92 -16.39 -5.62
CA MET A 534 34.02 -16.63 -6.75
C MET A 534 32.97 -17.70 -6.43
N VAL A 535 31.74 -17.44 -6.86
CA VAL A 535 30.62 -18.39 -6.74
C VAL A 535 30.16 -18.81 -8.13
N ALA A 536 30.10 -20.11 -8.40
CA ALA A 536 29.50 -20.65 -9.62
C ALA A 536 27.99 -20.85 -9.45
N ALA A 537 27.20 -20.29 -10.36
CA ALA A 537 25.76 -20.52 -10.49
C ALA A 537 25.49 -21.58 -11.56
N ILE A 538 25.35 -22.83 -11.16
CA ILE A 538 25.30 -23.98 -12.06
C ILE A 538 23.84 -24.29 -12.44
N SER A 539 23.49 -23.98 -13.69
CA SER A 539 22.24 -24.37 -14.35
C SER A 539 22.52 -25.38 -15.47
N GLY A 540 21.55 -26.24 -15.79
CA GLY A 540 21.66 -27.21 -16.89
C GLY A 540 22.94 -28.06 -16.85
N TYR A 541 23.78 -27.98 -17.88
CA TYR A 541 25.04 -28.73 -17.96
C TYR A 541 26.26 -27.94 -17.48
N ALA A 542 27.07 -28.58 -16.63
CA ALA A 542 28.43 -28.18 -16.28
C ALA A 542 29.37 -29.39 -16.47
N VAL A 543 29.74 -29.68 -17.71
CA VAL A 543 30.42 -30.94 -18.09
C VAL A 543 31.75 -30.70 -18.77
N ALA A 544 32.66 -31.67 -18.70
CA ALA A 544 34.02 -31.59 -19.24
C ALA A 544 34.74 -30.33 -18.73
N GLY A 545 35.26 -29.46 -19.60
CA GLY A 545 35.87 -28.19 -19.19
C GLY A 545 34.92 -27.26 -18.41
N GLY A 546 33.60 -27.41 -18.57
CA GLY A 546 32.62 -26.68 -17.77
C GLY A 546 32.56 -27.14 -16.31
N LEU A 547 32.86 -28.42 -16.04
CA LEU A 547 33.09 -28.91 -14.68
C LEU A 547 34.36 -28.26 -14.11
N GLU A 548 35.43 -28.16 -14.89
CA GLU A 548 36.69 -27.55 -14.43
C GLU A 548 36.53 -26.06 -14.11
N LEU A 549 35.75 -25.32 -14.92
CA LEU A 549 35.36 -23.94 -14.61
C LEU A 549 34.53 -23.83 -13.32
N ALA A 550 33.61 -24.77 -13.07
CA ALA A 550 32.84 -24.77 -11.83
C ALA A 550 33.71 -25.09 -10.60
N LEU A 551 34.66 -26.03 -10.73
CA LEU A 551 35.59 -26.41 -9.67
C LEU A 551 36.62 -25.31 -9.37
N MET A 552 36.89 -24.42 -10.32
CA MET A 552 37.73 -23.23 -10.12
C MET A 552 37.12 -22.24 -9.13
N CYS A 553 35.79 -22.09 -9.14
CA CYS A 553 35.09 -21.24 -8.17
C CYS A 553 35.16 -21.84 -6.76
N ASP A 554 35.18 -20.99 -5.74
CA ASP A 554 35.23 -21.42 -4.33
C ASP A 554 33.97 -22.17 -3.93
N LEU A 555 32.81 -21.61 -4.32
CA LEU A 555 31.50 -22.11 -3.93
C LEU A 555 30.64 -22.38 -5.16
N ARG A 556 29.78 -23.40 -5.08
CA ARG A 556 28.89 -23.83 -6.17
C ARG A 556 27.45 -23.89 -5.67
N VAL A 557 26.59 -23.08 -6.30
CA VAL A 557 25.12 -23.07 -6.13
C VAL A 557 24.51 -23.74 -7.35
N MET A 558 23.91 -24.90 -7.17
CA MET A 558 23.50 -25.79 -8.26
C MET A 558 21.99 -25.98 -8.30
N GLU A 559 21.40 -25.92 -9.50
CA GLU A 559 19.98 -26.20 -9.67
C GLU A 559 19.68 -27.69 -9.53
N GLU A 560 18.50 -28.05 -9.01
CA GLU A 560 18.06 -29.43 -8.82
C GLU A 560 18.13 -30.28 -10.10
N THR A 561 17.92 -29.67 -11.27
CA THR A 561 17.95 -30.32 -12.58
C THR A 561 19.31 -30.30 -13.27
N ALA A 562 20.31 -29.65 -12.67
CA ALA A 562 21.63 -29.52 -13.27
C ALA A 562 22.44 -30.82 -13.18
N VAL A 563 23.41 -30.98 -14.09
CA VAL A 563 24.24 -32.18 -14.20
C VAL A 563 25.72 -31.80 -14.37
N LEU A 564 26.56 -32.46 -13.58
CA LEU A 564 28.02 -32.43 -13.68
C LEU A 564 28.54 -33.74 -14.30
N GLY A 565 29.71 -33.72 -14.93
CA GLY A 565 30.31 -34.96 -15.44
C GLY A 565 31.49 -34.78 -16.39
N VAL A 566 32.28 -35.83 -16.57
CA VAL A 566 33.49 -35.84 -17.41
C VAL A 566 33.15 -36.40 -18.80
N TYR A 567 32.26 -35.70 -19.52
CA TYR A 567 31.72 -36.18 -20.80
C TYR A 567 32.73 -36.20 -21.95
N CYS A 568 33.82 -35.46 -21.83
CA CYS A 568 34.92 -35.42 -22.79
C CYS A 568 35.64 -36.77 -22.95
N ARG A 569 35.46 -37.70 -22.00
CA ARG A 569 36.02 -39.06 -22.07
C ARG A 569 35.61 -39.80 -23.34
N ARG A 570 34.39 -39.58 -23.83
CA ARG A 570 33.85 -40.21 -25.06
C ARG A 570 34.57 -39.78 -26.34
N PHE A 571 35.27 -38.65 -26.29
CA PHE A 571 35.98 -38.07 -27.43
C PHE A 571 37.50 -38.13 -27.28
N GLY A 572 38.01 -38.85 -26.26
CA GLY A 572 39.45 -38.97 -26.02
C GLY A 572 40.13 -37.72 -25.48
N VAL A 573 39.38 -36.71 -25.02
CA VAL A 573 39.94 -35.46 -24.49
C VAL A 573 40.14 -35.57 -22.97
N PRO A 574 41.37 -35.48 -22.46
CA PRO A 574 41.65 -35.54 -21.02
C PRO A 574 41.25 -34.25 -20.30
N LEU A 575 41.10 -34.32 -18.97
CA LEU A 575 41.00 -33.14 -18.12
C LEU A 575 42.40 -32.51 -18.03
N MET A 576 42.54 -31.27 -18.49
CA MET A 576 43.81 -30.54 -18.51
C MET A 576 43.72 -29.16 -17.83
N ASP A 577 42.54 -28.77 -17.36
CA ASP A 577 42.25 -27.47 -16.77
C ASP A 577 42.07 -27.59 -15.24
N GLY A 578 42.87 -28.43 -14.59
CA GLY A 578 42.89 -28.60 -13.13
C GLY A 578 41.76 -29.46 -12.56
N GLY A 579 40.96 -30.14 -13.39
CA GLY A 579 39.88 -31.02 -12.96
C GLY A 579 40.35 -32.21 -12.14
N THR A 580 41.44 -32.87 -12.54
CA THR A 580 42.03 -34.01 -11.81
C THR A 580 42.56 -33.60 -10.43
N VAL A 581 43.09 -32.38 -10.32
CA VAL A 581 43.68 -31.83 -9.09
C VAL A 581 42.58 -31.37 -8.13
N ARG A 582 41.67 -30.49 -8.58
CA ARG A 582 40.63 -29.90 -7.73
C ARG A 582 39.55 -30.90 -7.33
N LEU A 583 39.12 -31.77 -8.24
CA LEU A 583 38.08 -32.75 -7.93
C LEU A 583 38.57 -33.73 -6.86
N GLN A 584 39.81 -34.22 -6.98
CA GLN A 584 40.39 -35.13 -5.99
C GLN A 584 40.56 -34.47 -4.62
N ALA A 585 40.94 -33.19 -4.57
CA ALA A 585 40.98 -32.44 -3.31
C ALA A 585 39.60 -32.27 -2.67
N ILE A 586 38.53 -32.13 -3.46
CA ILE A 586 37.16 -31.89 -2.96
C ILE A 586 36.48 -33.18 -2.48
N VAL A 587 36.51 -34.26 -3.30
CA VAL A 587 35.72 -35.48 -3.03
C VAL A 587 36.56 -36.68 -2.59
N GLY A 588 37.89 -36.54 -2.55
CA GLY A 588 38.82 -37.63 -2.31
C GLY A 588 39.05 -38.51 -3.54
N LEU A 589 40.13 -39.30 -3.50
CA LEU A 589 40.62 -40.05 -4.65
C LEU A 589 39.58 -41.01 -5.25
N SER A 590 38.88 -41.80 -4.42
CA SER A 590 37.96 -42.83 -4.88
C SER A 590 36.78 -42.26 -5.68
N ARG A 591 36.13 -41.21 -5.17
CA ARG A 591 34.99 -40.58 -5.84
C ARG A 591 35.41 -39.81 -7.08
N ALA A 592 36.58 -39.17 -7.04
CA ALA A 592 37.14 -38.51 -8.21
C ALA A 592 37.42 -39.51 -9.35
N LEU A 593 38.05 -40.66 -9.03
CA LEU A 593 38.30 -41.72 -10.00
C LEU A 593 37.01 -42.30 -10.59
N ASP A 594 35.97 -42.52 -9.77
CA ASP A 594 34.66 -42.96 -10.28
C ASP A 594 34.15 -42.02 -11.38
N LEU A 595 34.09 -40.71 -11.12
CA LEU A 595 33.59 -39.74 -12.11
C LEU A 595 34.51 -39.62 -13.34
N ILE A 596 35.83 -39.64 -13.14
CA ILE A 596 36.84 -39.46 -14.21
C ILE A 596 36.95 -40.68 -15.13
N LEU A 597 36.88 -41.89 -14.57
CA LEU A 597 37.02 -43.14 -15.32
C LEU A 597 35.72 -43.53 -16.01
N THR A 598 34.58 -43.41 -15.32
CA THR A 598 33.29 -43.80 -15.91
C THR A 598 32.71 -42.75 -16.84
N GLY A 599 33.07 -41.47 -16.65
CA GLY A 599 32.48 -40.36 -17.41
C GLY A 599 30.97 -40.17 -17.18
N ARG A 600 30.42 -40.81 -16.13
CA ARG A 600 28.99 -40.76 -15.81
C ARG A 600 28.53 -39.35 -15.42
N SER A 601 27.21 -39.15 -15.43
CA SER A 601 26.59 -37.95 -14.87
C SER A 601 26.55 -38.00 -13.34
N LEU A 602 26.71 -36.83 -12.74
CA LEU A 602 26.54 -36.54 -11.32
C LEU A 602 25.39 -35.53 -11.19
N ASN A 603 24.27 -35.96 -10.60
CA ASN A 603 23.10 -35.10 -10.40
C ASN A 603 23.30 -34.15 -9.21
N ALA A 604 22.44 -33.14 -9.08
CA ALA A 604 22.59 -32.12 -8.03
C ALA A 604 22.59 -32.68 -6.60
N LYS A 605 21.77 -33.71 -6.33
CA LYS A 605 21.67 -34.34 -5.00
C LYS A 605 22.97 -35.06 -4.64
N GLU A 606 23.46 -35.91 -5.54
CA GLU A 606 24.70 -36.65 -5.34
C GLU A 606 25.90 -35.68 -5.27
N ALA A 607 25.91 -34.63 -6.11
CA ALA A 607 26.94 -33.58 -6.07
C ALA A 607 26.99 -32.87 -4.71
N PHE A 608 25.84 -32.61 -4.08
CA PHE A 608 25.78 -32.03 -2.74
C PHE A 608 26.25 -33.01 -1.66
N GLU A 609 25.81 -34.27 -1.72
CA GLU A 609 26.26 -35.33 -0.80
C GLU A 609 27.77 -35.61 -0.88
N TRP A 610 28.36 -35.41 -2.06
CA TRP A 610 29.80 -35.54 -2.26
C TRP A 610 30.60 -34.31 -1.81
N GLY A 611 29.93 -33.19 -1.55
CA GLY A 611 30.59 -31.90 -1.26
C GLY A 611 31.05 -31.14 -2.50
N VAL A 612 30.70 -31.60 -3.70
CA VAL A 612 30.94 -30.86 -4.95
C VAL A 612 30.04 -29.63 -4.97
N ALA A 613 28.72 -29.76 -4.82
CA ALA A 613 27.83 -28.61 -4.71
C ALA A 613 27.71 -28.15 -3.24
N ASN A 614 27.80 -26.84 -2.99
CA ASN A 614 27.63 -26.31 -1.63
C ASN A 614 26.17 -26.02 -1.29
N ARG A 615 25.32 -25.78 -2.30
CA ARG A 615 23.88 -25.52 -2.15
C ARG A 615 23.11 -26.06 -3.35
N ILE A 616 21.94 -26.62 -3.09
CA ILE A 616 20.94 -26.98 -4.11
C ILE A 616 19.81 -25.95 -4.08
N VAL A 617 19.36 -25.52 -5.25
CA VAL A 617 18.27 -24.54 -5.39
C VAL A 617 17.29 -24.95 -6.50
N ALA A 618 16.10 -24.36 -6.48
CA ALA A 618 15.10 -24.59 -7.52
C ALA A 618 15.60 -24.15 -8.91
N CYS A 619 15.14 -24.84 -9.96
CA CYS A 619 15.44 -24.51 -11.35
C CYS A 619 15.09 -23.06 -11.69
N GLY A 620 15.99 -22.37 -12.39
CA GLY A 620 15.89 -20.94 -12.73
C GLY A 620 16.32 -19.96 -11.64
N THR A 621 16.78 -20.43 -10.47
CA THR A 621 17.11 -19.56 -9.33
C THR A 621 18.59 -19.54 -8.94
N ALA A 622 19.46 -20.35 -9.59
CA ALA A 622 20.87 -20.44 -9.22
C ALA A 622 21.62 -19.11 -9.28
N LEU A 623 21.42 -18.30 -10.32
CA LEU A 623 22.08 -17.00 -10.43
C LEU A 623 21.69 -16.06 -9.30
N GLY A 624 20.39 -15.92 -9.01
CA GLY A 624 19.92 -15.07 -7.92
C GLY A 624 20.42 -15.52 -6.55
N GLN A 625 20.43 -16.83 -6.30
CA GLN A 625 20.93 -17.38 -5.03
C GLN A 625 22.45 -17.28 -4.90
N ALA A 626 23.20 -17.41 -6.00
CA ALA A 626 24.64 -17.17 -6.03
C ALA A 626 24.98 -15.69 -5.80
N ILE A 627 24.22 -14.76 -6.40
CA ILE A 627 24.33 -13.31 -6.14
C ILE A 627 24.09 -13.01 -4.67
N ASN A 628 23.06 -13.61 -4.05
CA ASN A 628 22.79 -13.45 -2.63
C ASN A 628 23.92 -14.00 -1.76
N LEU A 629 24.51 -15.15 -2.15
CA LEU A 629 25.66 -15.72 -1.47
C LEU A 629 26.89 -14.82 -1.59
N ALA A 630 27.25 -14.37 -2.80
CA ALA A 630 28.35 -13.44 -3.02
C ALA A 630 28.17 -12.12 -2.24
N SER A 631 26.95 -11.56 -2.25
CA SER A 631 26.60 -10.36 -1.47
C SER A 631 26.67 -10.58 0.05
N SER A 632 26.59 -11.83 0.52
CA SER A 632 26.80 -12.13 1.94
C SER A 632 28.28 -12.12 2.32
N LEU A 633 29.17 -12.50 1.39
CA LEU A 633 30.62 -12.52 1.61
C LEU A 633 31.19 -11.09 1.77
N THR A 634 30.60 -10.10 1.09
CA THR A 634 31.07 -8.71 1.16
C THR A 634 30.87 -8.06 2.54
N LYS A 635 30.00 -8.65 3.37
CA LYS A 635 29.69 -8.14 4.72
C LYS A 635 30.80 -8.45 5.72
N PHE A 636 31.65 -9.43 5.46
CA PHE A 636 32.71 -9.85 6.39
C PHE A 636 34.00 -9.02 6.20
N PRO A 637 34.86 -8.93 7.24
CA PRO A 637 36.22 -8.42 7.11
C PRO A 637 36.97 -9.19 6.01
N GLN A 638 37.53 -8.45 5.04
CA GLN A 638 37.95 -9.06 3.77
C GLN A 638 39.36 -9.61 3.87
N GLU A 639 40.28 -8.93 4.56
CA GLU A 639 41.65 -9.43 4.72
C GLU A 639 41.66 -10.74 5.53
N CYS A 640 40.84 -10.82 6.58
CA CYS A 640 40.65 -12.03 7.36
C CYS A 640 40.15 -13.20 6.51
N MET A 641 39.01 -13.01 5.82
CA MET A 641 38.41 -14.05 5.00
C MET A 641 39.33 -14.51 3.87
N LEU A 642 40.05 -13.58 3.22
CA LEU A 642 40.99 -13.89 2.14
C LEU A 642 42.24 -14.61 2.65
N THR A 643 42.74 -14.26 3.84
CA THR A 643 43.89 -14.93 4.44
C THR A 643 43.57 -16.39 4.77
N ASP A 644 42.40 -16.63 5.39
CA ASP A 644 41.94 -17.99 5.72
C ASP A 644 41.70 -18.82 4.45
N ARG A 645 41.09 -18.19 3.44
CA ARG A 645 40.90 -18.80 2.11
C ARG A 645 42.25 -19.22 1.52
N ASN A 646 43.22 -18.30 1.46
CA ASN A 646 44.53 -18.57 0.87
C ASN A 646 45.29 -19.66 1.65
N SER A 647 45.17 -19.69 2.97
CA SER A 647 45.73 -20.76 3.82
C SER A 647 45.10 -22.13 3.49
N THR A 648 43.78 -22.17 3.32
CA THR A 648 43.04 -23.40 2.94
C THR A 648 43.48 -23.93 1.58
N TYR A 649 43.64 -23.05 0.59
CA TYR A 649 44.15 -23.41 -0.74
C TYR A 649 45.59 -23.92 -0.68
N ASN A 650 46.47 -23.26 0.08
CA ASN A 650 47.84 -23.71 0.26
C ASN A 650 47.88 -25.11 0.92
N ALA A 651 47.05 -25.34 1.93
CA ALA A 651 46.94 -26.63 2.61
C ALA A 651 46.42 -27.76 1.72
N ALA A 652 45.56 -27.45 0.74
CA ALA A 652 45.00 -28.45 -0.18
C ALA A 652 46.01 -28.92 -1.24
N PHE A 653 46.97 -28.08 -1.64
CA PHE A 653 47.84 -28.33 -2.80
C PHE A 653 49.34 -28.39 -2.47
N ASN A 654 49.73 -28.21 -1.21
CA ASN A 654 51.11 -28.29 -0.75
C ASN A 654 51.26 -29.32 0.39
N SER A 655 52.46 -29.88 0.59
CA SER A 655 52.63 -31.18 1.29
C SER A 655 53.28 -31.13 2.67
N ALA A 656 53.96 -30.05 3.05
CA ALA A 656 54.71 -29.97 4.31
C ALA A 656 53.87 -29.40 5.46
N TYR A 657 53.32 -30.25 6.34
CA TYR A 657 52.42 -29.86 7.44
C TYR A 657 52.95 -28.70 8.31
N HIS A 658 54.21 -28.75 8.72
CA HIS A 658 54.80 -27.68 9.53
C HIS A 658 54.97 -26.35 8.77
N GLU A 659 55.18 -26.40 7.45
CA GLU A 659 55.24 -25.20 6.62
C GLU A 659 53.85 -24.60 6.40
N LEU A 660 52.81 -25.44 6.29
CA LEU A 660 51.42 -25.00 6.22
C LEU A 660 50.99 -24.25 7.49
N LEU A 661 51.30 -24.79 8.68
CA LEU A 661 51.02 -24.11 9.94
C LEU A 661 51.78 -22.80 10.09
N ARG A 662 53.05 -22.75 9.65
CA ARG A 662 53.83 -21.50 9.61
C ARG A 662 53.23 -20.49 8.64
N TYR A 663 52.77 -20.94 7.48
CA TYR A 663 52.09 -20.10 6.51
C TYR A 663 50.82 -19.48 7.10
N GLU A 664 49.98 -20.28 7.76
CA GLU A 664 48.77 -19.82 8.45
C GLU A 664 49.10 -18.78 9.53
N GLN A 665 50.07 -19.07 10.40
CA GLN A 665 50.47 -18.14 11.46
C GLN A 665 51.05 -16.83 10.93
N ASN A 666 51.96 -16.89 9.96
CA ASN A 666 52.64 -15.70 9.43
C ASN A 666 51.67 -14.74 8.75
N HIS A 667 50.70 -15.26 8.00
CA HIS A 667 49.72 -14.41 7.32
C HIS A 667 48.60 -13.96 8.28
N GLY A 668 48.18 -14.82 9.22
CA GLY A 668 47.15 -14.50 10.21
C GLY A 668 47.56 -13.39 11.19
N ILE A 669 48.82 -13.37 11.64
CA ILE A 669 49.32 -12.34 12.58
C ILE A 669 49.20 -10.92 12.00
N ASN A 670 49.37 -10.75 10.69
CA ASN A 670 49.26 -9.45 10.04
C ASN A 670 47.82 -8.92 10.09
N VAL A 671 46.83 -9.79 9.86
CA VAL A 671 45.40 -9.43 9.90
C VAL A 671 44.95 -9.02 11.29
N ILE A 672 45.54 -9.59 12.35
CA ILE A 672 45.19 -9.24 13.73
C ILE A 672 45.33 -7.74 13.97
N LYS A 673 46.43 -7.15 13.46
CA LYS A 673 46.73 -5.74 13.60
C LYS A 673 45.84 -4.85 12.73
N THR A 674 45.45 -5.30 11.54
CA THR A 674 44.71 -4.49 10.56
C THR A 674 43.20 -4.55 10.74
N GLU A 675 42.59 -5.74 10.86
CA GLU A 675 41.13 -5.91 10.95
C GLU A 675 40.66 -6.44 12.31
N SER A 676 41.37 -7.39 12.94
CA SER A 676 40.79 -8.14 14.06
C SER A 676 40.63 -7.32 15.35
N VAL A 677 41.60 -6.44 15.68
CA VAL A 677 41.50 -5.56 16.86
C VAL A 677 40.32 -4.60 16.74
N GLU A 678 40.08 -4.03 15.55
CA GLU A 678 38.94 -3.15 15.31
C GLU A 678 37.61 -3.91 15.39
N GLY A 679 37.54 -5.08 14.75
CA GLY A 679 36.37 -5.97 14.86
C GLY A 679 36.05 -6.36 16.31
N ALA A 680 37.06 -6.68 17.11
CA ALA A 680 36.91 -7.01 18.53
C ALA A 680 36.38 -5.82 19.34
N LYS A 681 36.89 -4.59 19.10
CA LYS A 681 36.35 -3.37 19.72
C LYS A 681 34.87 -3.17 19.39
N ARG A 682 34.47 -3.39 18.13
CA ARG A 682 33.05 -3.29 17.70
C ARG A 682 32.16 -4.35 18.35
N PHE A 683 32.67 -5.57 18.53
CA PHE A 683 31.96 -6.63 19.24
C PHE A 683 31.75 -6.30 20.73
N VAL A 684 32.78 -5.77 21.40
CA VAL A 684 32.68 -5.29 22.78
C VAL A 684 31.63 -4.18 22.88
N ALA A 685 31.58 -3.27 21.91
CA ALA A 685 30.58 -2.20 21.82
C ALA A 685 29.14 -2.69 21.48
N GLY A 686 28.93 -4.00 21.27
CA GLY A 686 27.60 -4.61 21.14
C GLY A 686 27.22 -5.07 19.73
N VAL A 687 28.02 -4.79 18.70
CA VAL A 687 27.77 -5.23 17.33
C VAL A 687 28.04 -6.73 17.20
N GLY A 688 27.08 -7.51 16.68
CA GLY A 688 27.25 -8.96 16.46
C GLY A 688 26.99 -9.87 17.67
N ARG A 689 26.51 -9.35 18.81
CA ARG A 689 26.08 -10.19 19.96
C ARG A 689 24.85 -11.05 19.60
N HIS A 690 24.69 -12.18 20.30
CA HIS A 690 23.62 -13.17 20.09
C HIS A 690 23.58 -13.84 18.70
N GLY A 691 24.73 -13.94 18.02
CA GLY A 691 24.83 -14.66 16.74
C GLY A 691 24.23 -13.92 15.54
N LYS A 692 23.97 -12.61 15.65
CA LYS A 692 23.48 -11.79 14.53
C LYS A 692 24.62 -11.54 13.54
N SER A 693 24.48 -12.05 12.31
CA SER A 693 25.45 -11.92 11.22
C SER A 693 25.26 -10.67 10.32
N THR A 694 24.37 -9.75 10.70
CA THR A 694 24.05 -8.55 9.91
C THR A 694 24.83 -7.33 10.40
N ASN A 695 25.18 -6.44 9.46
CA ASN A 695 25.81 -5.12 9.70
C ASN A 695 27.22 -5.16 10.32
N LEU A 696 28.05 -6.11 9.88
CA LEU A 696 29.47 -6.19 10.24
C LEU A 696 30.35 -5.11 9.57
N ARG A 697 29.81 -4.33 8.64
CA ARG A 697 30.39 -3.08 8.10
C ARG A 697 29.33 -1.97 8.13
N GLU A 698 29.76 -0.72 8.26
CA GLU A 698 28.86 0.43 8.11
C GLU A 698 28.37 0.48 6.66
N LYS A 699 27.06 0.38 6.49
CA LYS A 699 26.41 0.66 5.21
C LYS A 699 26.14 2.16 5.18
N GLU A 700 26.59 2.87 4.15
CA GLU A 700 26.03 4.21 3.88
C GLU A 700 24.54 4.03 3.58
N LEU A 701 23.72 4.34 4.59
CA LEU A 701 22.27 4.26 4.48
C LEU A 701 21.83 5.31 3.46
N LYS A 702 21.17 4.86 2.40
CA LYS A 702 20.47 5.76 1.48
C LYS A 702 19.42 6.53 2.28
N TYR A 703 19.11 7.76 1.86
CA TYR A 703 18.22 8.68 2.61
C TYR A 703 16.93 8.02 3.13
N TRP A 704 16.30 7.17 2.32
CA TRP A 704 15.07 6.45 2.68
C TRP A 704 15.26 5.33 3.73
N GLU A 705 16.46 4.73 3.83
CA GLU A 705 16.78 3.76 4.89
C GLU A 705 17.00 4.47 6.24
N LYS A 706 17.59 5.68 6.22
CA LYS A 706 17.73 6.54 7.42
C LYS A 706 16.37 6.96 7.99
N GLU A 707 15.39 7.21 7.11
CA GLU A 707 13.99 7.51 7.48
C GLU A 707 13.28 6.32 8.14
N PHE A 708 13.60 5.10 7.72
CA PHE A 708 13.01 3.88 8.32
C PHE A 708 13.61 3.55 9.67
N GLU A 709 14.92 3.75 9.85
CA GLU A 709 15.57 3.52 11.13
C GLU A 709 15.12 4.52 12.21
N THR A 710 14.96 5.80 11.85
CA THR A 710 14.41 6.82 12.76
C THR A 710 12.97 6.51 13.18
N LYS A 711 12.12 6.04 12.26
CA LYS A 711 10.77 5.55 12.59
C LYS A 711 10.81 4.34 13.53
N SER A 712 11.72 3.39 13.30
CA SER A 712 11.82 2.18 14.15
C SER A 712 12.34 2.46 15.56
N LYS A 713 13.22 3.45 15.74
CA LYS A 713 13.72 3.87 17.06
C LYS A 713 12.64 4.59 17.88
N ASN A 714 11.78 5.39 17.25
CA ASN A 714 10.68 6.07 17.93
C ASN A 714 9.61 5.07 18.43
N VAL A 715 9.28 4.04 17.63
CA VAL A 715 8.31 3.00 18.03
C VAL A 715 8.80 2.18 19.24
N ASN A 716 10.11 1.98 19.38
CA ASN A 716 10.67 1.29 20.54
C ASN A 716 10.76 2.16 21.81
N MET A 717 10.76 3.49 21.70
CA MET A 717 10.66 4.37 22.88
C MET A 717 9.22 4.41 23.44
N ASP A 718 8.21 4.41 22.56
CA ASP A 718 6.81 4.42 22.98
C ASP A 718 6.41 3.11 23.69
N SER A 719 6.96 1.96 23.27
CA SER A 719 6.72 0.67 23.95
C SER A 719 7.48 0.48 25.27
N ALA A 720 8.48 1.31 25.56
CA ALA A 720 9.18 1.31 26.85
C ALA A 720 8.51 2.26 27.88
N ALA A 721 7.67 3.19 27.43
CA ALA A 721 6.86 4.05 28.29
C ALA A 721 5.56 3.38 28.78
N GLU A 722 5.17 2.25 28.20
CA GLU A 722 3.97 1.46 28.58
C GLU A 722 4.29 0.13 29.28
N ARG A 723 5.45 0.01 29.96
CA ARG A 723 5.75 -1.13 30.84
C ARG A 723 5.97 -0.73 32.29
#